data_AF-A0A1D8JF07-F1
#
_entry.id   AF-A0A1D8JF07-F1
#
_cell.length_a   1.000
_cell.length_b   1.000
_cell.length_c   1.000
_cell.angle_alpha   90.00
_cell.angle_beta   90.00
_cell.angle_gamma   90.00
#
_symmetry.space_group_name_H-M   'P 1'
#
loop_
_entity.id
_entity.type
_entity.pdbx_description
1 polymer ?
#
loop_
_entity_poly.entity_id
_entity_poly.type
_entity_poly.pdbx_seq_one_letter_code
_entity_poly.pdbx_strand_id
1 'polypeptide(L)'
;MKGSVQTLESRVLQTLEYNKIIEYVAEHSTFSAGQTLIEQLTPENNFEDVVRLLEETDEALAILRLRGNVPMGGMKDIRPHAKRAQMDGMLSSVELMEISSTIRASRILRQFIETIIEDEDVTIPHFIAKKEAFPILTDLEREINHSIDENGHVMDGASEQLRSIRQGLRTQESRVRERLESYTRGRNAAKMLSDAIVTIRNDRYVIPVKAEYRSHYGGVIHDMSSSGQTLFIEPDAVVQANNEIRNLKVKEQEEVERILIELSLSVQTVAHDLFVLVNLLAEVDAILAKAKYGTAHKYTKPTVNDKGYIRLSQATHPLIPVEEAVANDIEFGKDVTTIVITGPNTGGKTVTLKTVGLCTLMAQAGIPIPALDGSELAVFNAVYADIGDEQSIEQSLSTFSSRMVNIVDILQKYDEHSLLLFDELGSGTDPQEGAALAISILDEVHGKGARVLATTHYPELKAYGYNRPGMTNASVEFDIDTLSPTYRLLIGVPGRSNAFEISERLGLDKQIIDRAKSFTGTDRGEVESMIASLEDSRLRSEKDADETHAILLETERLKRELEEEWNQFNQQKEKLETKAKEKAKTIVEDAKREAEAVISDLRAMRLNAGANVKEHELIDARKRLDEATPAGNQPAPVQAKAAPRPLQVGDEVQVLQYGQKGTLLEKTSSEDWIVQIGILKMNIKESGLEYVKPKKEKQPVVTTSVRNRSGHVKLELDLRGERYEDAIQRTEKYIDDALLSNYHQVSIIHGKGTGALRQGVQQYLKNHSRVKGYRFGEASEGGHGVTVVELK
;
A
#
# COMPACT_ATOMS: atom_id res chain seq x y z
N MET A 1 44.13 -20.18 -20.03
CA MET A 1 44.54 -19.60 -18.73
C MET A 1 44.41 -18.08 -18.78
N LYS A 2 43.31 -17.59 -18.22
CA LYS A 2 43.09 -16.32 -17.52
C LYS A 2 41.60 -16.43 -17.15
N GLY A 3 41.31 -17.16 -16.07
CA GLY A 3 39.97 -17.16 -15.50
C GLY A 3 39.67 -15.71 -15.14
N SER A 4 38.60 -15.17 -15.70
CA SER A 4 38.11 -13.84 -15.36
C SER A 4 37.91 -13.78 -13.86
N VAL A 5 38.78 -13.06 -13.15
CA VAL A 5 38.58 -12.72 -11.74
C VAL A 5 37.31 -11.87 -11.72
N GLN A 6 36.19 -12.47 -11.31
CA GLN A 6 34.94 -11.74 -11.09
C GLN A 6 35.21 -10.64 -10.05
N THR A 7 34.79 -9.41 -10.33
CA THR A 7 34.87 -8.32 -9.36
C THR A 7 33.90 -8.61 -8.22
N LEU A 8 34.22 -8.14 -7.01
CA LEU A 8 33.44 -8.43 -5.81
C LEU A 8 31.98 -7.94 -5.95
N GLU A 9 31.76 -6.83 -6.66
CA GLU A 9 30.43 -6.33 -7.05
C GLU A 9 29.66 -7.33 -7.94
N SER A 10 30.30 -7.88 -8.98
CA SER A 10 29.66 -8.85 -9.88
C SER A 10 29.25 -10.14 -9.16
N ARG A 11 30.02 -10.53 -8.14
CA ARG A 11 29.70 -11.69 -7.30
C ARG A 11 28.48 -11.41 -6.41
N VAL A 12 28.39 -10.24 -5.79
CA VAL A 12 27.24 -9.86 -4.95
C VAL A 12 25.94 -9.85 -5.75
N LEU A 13 25.95 -9.31 -6.97
CA LEU A 13 24.77 -9.34 -7.86
C LEU A 13 24.31 -10.76 -8.19
N GLN A 14 25.26 -11.71 -8.34
CA GLN A 14 24.94 -13.12 -8.54
C GLN A 14 24.43 -13.78 -7.25
N THR A 15 25.10 -13.56 -6.12
CA THR A 15 24.74 -14.12 -4.80
C THR A 15 23.35 -13.70 -4.35
N LEU A 16 22.99 -12.43 -4.58
CA LEU A 16 21.66 -11.88 -4.29
C LEU A 16 20.64 -12.19 -5.39
N GLU A 17 21.05 -12.80 -6.51
CA GLU A 17 20.19 -13.14 -7.65
C GLU A 17 19.55 -11.91 -8.33
N TYR A 18 20.21 -10.76 -8.28
CA TYR A 18 19.76 -9.50 -8.89
C TYR A 18 19.52 -9.64 -10.40
N ASN A 19 20.30 -10.48 -11.09
CA ASN A 19 20.13 -10.73 -12.53
C ASN A 19 18.73 -11.26 -12.87
N LYS A 20 18.10 -12.04 -11.99
CA LYS A 20 16.71 -12.52 -12.20
C LYS A 20 15.70 -11.38 -12.14
N ILE A 21 15.93 -10.39 -11.26
CA ILE A 21 15.10 -9.18 -11.20
C ILE A 21 15.24 -8.40 -12.51
N ILE A 22 16.46 -8.24 -13.01
CA ILE A 22 16.72 -7.58 -14.29
C ILE A 22 16.01 -8.30 -15.45
N GLU A 23 16.08 -9.63 -15.49
CA GLU A 23 15.33 -10.44 -16.48
C GLU A 23 13.82 -10.16 -16.41
N TYR A 24 13.22 -10.17 -15.21
CA TYR A 24 11.79 -9.88 -15.04
C TYR A 24 11.41 -8.44 -15.41
N VAL A 25 12.26 -7.45 -15.12
CA VAL A 25 12.01 -6.06 -15.54
C VAL A 25 12.15 -5.93 -17.06
N ALA A 26 13.12 -6.60 -17.68
CA ALA A 26 13.35 -6.57 -19.12
C ALA A 26 12.16 -7.13 -19.92
N GLU A 27 11.44 -8.12 -19.39
CA GLU A 27 10.20 -8.65 -19.99
C GLU A 27 9.09 -7.60 -20.13
N HIS A 28 9.15 -6.51 -19.36
CA HIS A 28 8.17 -5.42 -19.41
C HIS A 28 8.54 -4.30 -20.41
N SER A 29 9.71 -4.39 -21.04
CA SER A 29 10.18 -3.48 -22.08
C SER A 29 9.36 -3.69 -23.36
N THR A 30 8.98 -2.61 -24.04
CA THR A 30 8.25 -2.69 -25.33
C THR A 30 9.19 -2.57 -26.52
N PHE A 31 10.39 -2.06 -26.30
CA PHE A 31 11.37 -1.74 -27.32
C PHE A 31 12.69 -2.49 -27.06
N SER A 32 13.24 -3.13 -28.11
CA SER A 32 14.46 -3.95 -27.99
C SER A 32 15.66 -3.18 -27.45
N ALA A 33 15.82 -1.90 -27.80
CA ALA A 33 16.93 -1.10 -27.27
C ALA A 33 16.73 -0.73 -25.78
N GLY A 34 15.47 -0.54 -25.34
CA GLY A 34 15.13 -0.37 -23.93
C GLY A 34 15.43 -1.65 -23.14
N GLN A 35 15.10 -2.80 -23.71
CA GLN A 35 15.38 -4.11 -23.11
C GLN A 35 16.88 -4.29 -22.87
N THR A 36 17.71 -4.01 -23.87
CA THR A 36 19.18 -4.06 -23.72
C THR A 36 19.70 -3.10 -22.64
N LEU A 37 19.07 -1.93 -22.47
CA LEU A 37 19.45 -0.98 -21.43
C LEU A 37 19.12 -1.51 -20.02
N ILE A 38 17.99 -2.20 -19.86
CA ILE A 38 17.61 -2.86 -18.60
C ILE A 38 18.54 -4.04 -18.31
N GLU A 39 18.84 -4.88 -19.31
CA GLU A 39 19.75 -6.02 -19.17
C GLU A 39 21.17 -5.63 -18.73
N GLN A 40 21.57 -4.39 -19.01
CA GLN A 40 22.87 -3.82 -18.61
C GLN A 40 22.77 -2.94 -17.36
N LEU A 41 21.60 -2.83 -16.73
CA LEU A 41 21.35 -1.94 -15.61
C LEU A 41 22.08 -2.41 -14.35
N THR A 42 23.10 -1.65 -13.96
CA THR A 42 23.81 -1.82 -12.69
C THR A 42 23.29 -0.84 -11.64
N PRO A 43 23.27 -1.21 -10.35
CA PRO A 43 22.93 -0.29 -9.26
C PRO A 43 23.91 0.89 -9.20
N GLU A 44 23.38 2.12 -9.09
CA GLU A 44 24.18 3.33 -8.92
C GLU A 44 24.56 3.55 -7.45
N ASN A 45 25.71 4.18 -7.20
CA ASN A 45 26.19 4.48 -5.84
C ASN A 45 26.16 5.98 -5.49
N ASN A 46 25.91 6.84 -6.47
CA ASN A 46 25.75 8.28 -6.24
C ASN A 46 24.32 8.58 -5.78
N PHE A 47 24.19 9.21 -4.61
CA PHE A 47 22.91 9.60 -4.03
C PHE A 47 22.04 10.42 -4.99
N GLU A 48 22.59 11.43 -5.66
CA GLU A 48 21.82 12.32 -6.55
C GLU A 48 21.29 11.56 -7.78
N ASP A 49 22.09 10.65 -8.34
CA ASP A 49 21.70 9.84 -9.49
C ASP A 49 20.60 8.82 -9.10
N VAL A 50 20.70 8.21 -7.91
CA VAL A 50 19.67 7.28 -7.40
C VAL A 50 18.34 7.99 -7.17
N VAL A 51 18.38 9.20 -6.56
CA VAL A 51 17.18 10.03 -6.39
C VAL A 51 16.53 10.32 -7.74
N ARG A 52 17.32 10.78 -8.73
CA ARG A 52 16.83 11.04 -10.09
C ARG A 52 16.20 9.80 -10.71
N LEU A 53 16.87 8.65 -10.64
CA LEU A 53 16.36 7.39 -11.21
C LEU A 53 15.04 6.94 -10.57
N LEU A 54 14.88 7.10 -9.26
CA LEU A 54 13.64 6.79 -8.56
C LEU A 54 12.54 7.79 -8.89
N GLU A 55 12.85 9.09 -9.02
CA GLU A 55 11.90 10.12 -9.45
C GLU A 55 11.41 9.89 -10.88
N GLU A 56 12.30 9.56 -11.82
CA GLU A 56 11.93 9.18 -13.19
C GLU A 56 10.93 8.01 -13.19
N THR A 57 11.18 6.98 -12.39
CA THR A 57 10.28 5.81 -12.29
C THR A 57 8.96 6.16 -11.60
N ASP A 58 8.96 7.05 -10.62
CA ASP A 58 7.75 7.54 -9.93
C ASP A 58 6.83 8.33 -10.87
N GLU A 59 7.41 9.21 -11.70
CA GLU A 59 6.66 9.89 -12.75
C GLU A 59 6.01 8.89 -13.70
N ALA A 60 6.74 7.85 -14.11
CA ALA A 60 6.20 6.81 -14.96
C ALA A 60 5.08 5.99 -14.28
N LEU A 61 5.22 5.67 -12.98
CA LEU A 61 4.16 5.02 -12.19
C LEU A 61 2.91 5.89 -12.14
N ALA A 62 3.06 7.20 -11.94
CA ALA A 62 1.96 8.15 -11.92
C ALA A 62 1.26 8.27 -13.29
N ILE A 63 2.03 8.34 -14.39
CA ILE A 63 1.50 8.31 -15.76
C ILE A 63 0.68 7.05 -16.00
N LEU A 64 1.21 5.87 -15.64
CA LEU A 64 0.52 4.59 -15.82
C LEU A 64 -0.75 4.52 -14.98
N ARG A 65 -0.76 5.07 -13.76
CA ARG A 65 -1.95 5.11 -12.90
C ARG A 65 -3.09 5.93 -13.50
N LEU A 66 -2.77 7.06 -14.16
CA LEU A 66 -3.77 7.95 -14.74
C LEU A 66 -4.25 7.52 -16.13
N ARG A 67 -3.32 7.13 -17.01
CA ARG A 67 -3.62 6.85 -18.43
C ARG A 67 -3.71 5.38 -18.77
N GLY A 68 -3.25 4.49 -17.88
CA GLY A 68 -3.25 3.04 -18.06
C GLY A 68 -2.14 2.53 -18.98
N ASN A 69 -1.86 3.20 -20.11
CA ASN A 69 -0.82 2.79 -21.04
C ASN A 69 -0.15 3.99 -21.74
N VAL A 70 1.09 3.79 -22.20
CA VAL A 70 1.88 4.78 -22.95
C VAL A 70 2.09 4.28 -24.39
N PRO A 71 1.85 5.10 -25.42
CA PRO A 71 1.94 4.67 -26.82
C PRO A 71 3.39 4.49 -27.28
N MET A 72 3.96 3.31 -27.01
CA MET A 72 5.32 2.92 -27.43
C MET A 72 5.33 1.98 -28.66
N GLY A 73 4.17 1.81 -29.32
CA GLY A 73 4.03 0.89 -30.45
C GLY A 73 4.73 1.37 -31.73
N GLY A 74 5.23 0.42 -32.52
CA GLY A 74 5.82 0.69 -33.84
C GLY A 74 7.28 1.14 -33.83
N MET A 75 7.93 1.18 -32.66
CA MET A 75 9.35 1.50 -32.52
C MET A 75 10.23 0.30 -32.89
N LYS A 76 11.30 0.56 -33.65
CA LYS A 76 12.33 -0.44 -34.00
C LYS A 76 13.73 0.14 -33.84
N ASP A 77 14.70 -0.74 -33.64
CA ASP A 77 16.08 -0.31 -33.45
C ASP A 77 16.70 0.00 -34.81
N ILE A 78 16.62 1.28 -35.18
CA ILE A 78 17.07 1.78 -36.48
C ILE A 78 18.55 2.18 -36.48
N ARG A 79 19.27 2.03 -35.36
CA ARG A 79 20.70 2.36 -35.26
C ARG A 79 21.55 1.61 -36.28
N PRO A 80 21.31 0.31 -36.58
CA PRO A 80 22.03 -0.39 -37.65
C PRO A 80 21.79 0.23 -39.03
N HIS A 81 20.56 0.67 -39.31
CA HIS A 81 20.21 1.29 -40.60
C HIS A 81 20.85 2.68 -40.73
N ALA A 82 20.75 3.51 -39.70
CA ALA A 82 21.38 4.83 -39.67
C ALA A 82 22.91 4.73 -39.84
N LYS A 83 23.55 3.74 -39.18
CA LYS A 83 25.00 3.50 -39.31
C LYS A 83 25.40 3.09 -40.73
N ARG A 84 24.60 2.24 -41.40
CA ARG A 84 24.86 1.85 -42.78
C ARG A 84 24.67 3.04 -43.75
N ALA A 85 23.65 3.87 -43.54
CA ALA A 85 23.45 5.09 -44.32
C ALA A 85 24.63 6.07 -44.14
N GLN A 86 25.22 6.17 -42.95
CA GLN A 86 26.45 6.94 -42.72
C GLN A 86 27.65 6.43 -43.52
N MET A 87 27.68 5.13 -43.83
CA MET A 87 28.73 4.50 -44.63
C MET A 87 28.41 4.47 -46.14
N ASP A 88 27.56 5.40 -46.61
CA ASP A 88 27.09 5.51 -48.00
C ASP A 88 26.36 4.26 -48.51
N GLY A 89 25.83 3.42 -47.60
CA GLY A 89 25.08 2.22 -47.94
C GLY A 89 23.62 2.52 -48.26
N MET A 90 23.11 1.95 -49.35
CA MET A 90 21.68 2.02 -49.71
C MET A 90 20.82 1.26 -48.71
N LEU A 91 19.72 1.89 -48.29
CA LEU A 91 18.67 1.30 -47.47
C LEU A 91 17.57 0.70 -48.34
N SER A 92 17.00 -0.41 -47.88
CA SER A 92 15.80 -1.00 -48.48
C SER A 92 14.53 -0.23 -48.09
N SER A 93 13.44 -0.43 -48.84
CA SER A 93 12.16 0.20 -48.54
C SER A 93 11.62 -0.17 -47.15
N VAL A 94 11.83 -1.42 -46.72
CA VAL A 94 11.43 -1.88 -45.38
C VAL A 94 12.17 -1.08 -44.32
N GLU A 95 13.49 -0.96 -44.43
CA GLU A 95 14.32 -0.25 -43.43
C GLU A 95 13.98 1.25 -43.35
N LEU A 96 13.67 1.89 -44.49
CA LEU A 96 13.17 3.27 -44.53
C LEU A 96 11.82 3.40 -43.83
N MET A 97 10.91 2.44 -44.04
CA MET A 97 9.62 2.42 -43.34
C MET A 97 9.78 2.22 -41.83
N GLU A 98 10.76 1.44 -41.39
CA GLU A 98 11.08 1.29 -39.96
C GLU A 98 11.58 2.60 -39.36
N ILE A 99 12.40 3.37 -40.09
CA ILE A 99 12.81 4.73 -39.70
C ILE A 99 11.60 5.64 -39.58
N SER A 100 10.73 5.67 -40.59
CA SER A 100 9.51 6.47 -40.58
C SER A 100 8.59 6.10 -39.40
N SER A 101 8.39 4.80 -39.15
CA SER A 101 7.57 4.30 -38.05
C SER A 101 8.12 4.72 -36.67
N THR A 102 9.43 4.65 -36.46
CA THR A 102 10.07 5.08 -35.21
C THR A 102 9.97 6.60 -35.01
N ILE A 103 10.14 7.40 -36.06
CA ILE A 103 9.94 8.87 -35.99
C ILE A 103 8.47 9.21 -35.70
N ARG A 104 7.53 8.50 -36.32
CA ARG A 104 6.10 8.66 -36.05
C ARG A 104 5.77 8.31 -34.59
N ALA A 105 6.33 7.22 -34.07
CA ALA A 105 6.13 6.79 -32.69
C ALA A 105 6.65 7.84 -31.69
N SER A 106 7.82 8.44 -31.95
CA SER A 106 8.34 9.51 -31.09
C SER A 106 7.46 10.76 -31.11
N ARG A 107 6.90 11.13 -32.28
CA ARG A 107 5.94 12.23 -32.38
C ARG A 107 4.66 11.97 -31.59
N ILE A 108 4.13 10.74 -31.64
CA ILE A 108 2.95 10.33 -30.86
C ILE A 108 3.27 10.40 -29.36
N LEU A 109 4.42 9.90 -28.93
CA LEU A 109 4.87 9.98 -27.54
C LEU A 109 4.99 11.43 -27.05
N ARG A 110 5.57 12.32 -27.87
CA ARG A 110 5.64 13.75 -27.55
C ARG A 110 4.26 14.39 -27.35
N GLN A 111 3.32 14.09 -28.25
CA GLN A 111 1.94 14.58 -28.15
C GLN A 111 1.22 14.03 -26.91
N PHE A 112 1.47 12.77 -26.56
CA PHE A 112 0.95 12.16 -25.35
C PHE A 112 1.47 12.85 -24.08
N ILE A 113 2.78 13.13 -24.03
CA ILE A 113 3.37 13.88 -22.91
C ILE A 113 2.78 15.30 -22.84
N GLU A 114 2.62 15.99 -23.98
CA GLU A 114 1.99 17.32 -24.03
C GLU A 114 0.58 17.31 -23.42
N THR A 115 -0.22 16.29 -23.75
CA THR A 115 -1.60 16.16 -23.23
C THR A 115 -1.62 15.98 -21.71
N ILE A 116 -0.60 15.32 -21.14
CA ILE A 116 -0.48 15.17 -19.68
C ILE A 116 -0.08 16.49 -19.02
N ILE A 117 0.76 17.30 -19.68
CA ILE A 117 1.15 18.62 -19.18
C ILE A 117 -0.07 19.55 -19.15
N GLU A 118 -0.90 19.54 -20.20
CA GLU A 118 -2.10 20.38 -20.32
C GLU A 118 -3.18 20.04 -19.28
N ASP A 119 -3.32 18.77 -18.90
CA ASP A 119 -4.32 18.33 -17.91
C ASP A 119 -3.94 18.71 -16.46
N GLU A 120 -2.69 19.08 -16.19
CA GLU A 120 -2.15 19.47 -14.86
C GLU A 120 -2.37 18.43 -13.72
N ASP A 121 -2.74 17.19 -14.05
CA ASP A 121 -3.07 16.16 -13.06
C ASP A 121 -1.85 15.63 -12.27
N VAL A 122 -0.67 15.58 -12.90
CA VAL A 122 0.58 15.05 -12.33
C VAL A 122 1.79 15.87 -12.79
N THR A 123 2.74 16.08 -11.89
CA THR A 123 4.03 16.72 -12.18
C THR A 123 5.02 15.70 -12.78
N ILE A 124 5.47 15.93 -14.01
CA ILE A 124 6.41 15.06 -14.73
C ILE A 124 7.64 15.78 -15.32
N PRO A 125 8.43 16.51 -14.51
CA PRO A 125 9.56 17.30 -15.00
C PRO A 125 10.61 16.50 -15.79
N HIS A 126 10.89 15.24 -15.42
CA HIS A 126 11.90 14.44 -16.12
C HIS A 126 11.41 14.01 -17.51
N PHE A 127 10.14 13.61 -17.64
CA PHE A 127 9.54 13.33 -18.95
C PHE A 127 9.44 14.59 -19.83
N ILE A 128 9.19 15.77 -19.24
CA ILE A 128 9.23 17.04 -19.97
C ILE A 128 10.64 17.31 -20.52
N ALA A 129 11.67 17.14 -19.70
CA ALA A 129 13.05 17.33 -20.14
C ALA A 129 13.42 16.37 -21.29
N LYS A 130 13.02 15.09 -21.21
CA LYS A 130 13.20 14.13 -22.30
C LYS A 130 12.40 14.50 -23.55
N LYS A 131 11.18 15.02 -23.40
CA LYS A 131 10.33 15.51 -24.51
C LYS A 131 11.03 16.63 -25.30
N GLU A 132 11.62 17.59 -24.59
CA GLU A 132 12.34 18.71 -25.19
C GLU A 132 13.66 18.27 -25.85
N ALA A 133 14.29 17.22 -25.33
CA ALA A 133 15.50 16.63 -25.92
C ALA A 133 15.24 15.84 -27.22
N PHE A 134 14.00 15.43 -27.51
CA PHE A 134 13.70 14.67 -28.73
C PHE A 134 13.94 15.49 -30.01
N PRO A 135 14.76 14.99 -30.95
CA PRO A 135 14.89 15.60 -32.27
C PRO A 135 13.56 15.65 -33.03
N ILE A 136 13.34 16.70 -33.82
CA ILE A 136 12.15 16.86 -34.68
C ILE A 136 12.55 16.46 -36.10
N LEU A 137 12.13 15.26 -36.53
CA LEU A 137 12.49 14.67 -37.84
C LEU A 137 11.27 14.50 -38.76
N THR A 138 10.25 15.34 -38.60
CA THR A 138 8.96 15.22 -39.30
C THR A 138 9.08 15.39 -40.81
N ASP A 139 10.11 16.09 -41.29
CA ASP A 139 10.33 16.27 -42.73
C ASP A 139 10.79 14.95 -43.37
N LEU A 140 11.70 14.20 -42.73
CA LEU A 140 12.11 12.87 -43.18
C LEU A 140 10.94 11.86 -43.12
N GLU A 141 10.14 11.87 -42.05
CA GLU A 141 8.90 11.05 -41.96
C GLU A 141 7.98 11.30 -43.16
N ARG A 142 7.77 12.58 -43.51
CA ARG A 142 6.91 12.97 -44.64
C ARG A 142 7.49 12.56 -45.98
N GLU A 143 8.80 12.71 -46.18
CA GLU A 143 9.49 12.35 -47.42
C GLU A 143 9.43 10.84 -47.70
N ILE A 144 9.68 10.02 -46.66
CA ILE A 144 9.58 8.56 -46.76
C ILE A 144 8.13 8.15 -47.05
N ASN A 145 7.16 8.66 -46.28
CA ASN A 145 5.73 8.30 -46.46
C ASN A 145 5.13 8.83 -47.76
N HIS A 146 5.72 9.86 -48.38
CA HIS A 146 5.35 10.31 -49.71
C HIS A 146 5.90 9.39 -50.82
N SER A 147 7.00 8.70 -50.55
CA SER A 147 7.69 7.88 -51.53
C SER A 147 7.36 6.40 -51.43
N ILE A 148 7.02 5.90 -50.23
CA ILE A 148 6.84 4.48 -49.93
C ILE A 148 5.49 4.29 -49.21
N ASP A 149 4.74 3.26 -49.61
CA ASP A 149 3.48 2.89 -48.97
C ASP A 149 3.68 2.02 -47.71
N GLU A 150 2.59 1.75 -46.99
CA GLU A 150 2.62 0.90 -45.78
C GLU A 150 3.08 -0.54 -46.04
N ASN A 151 3.01 -1.02 -47.29
CA ASN A 151 3.45 -2.36 -47.69
C ASN A 151 4.93 -2.38 -48.10
N GLY A 152 5.63 -1.24 -48.06
CA GLY A 152 7.03 -1.13 -48.49
C GLY A 152 7.22 -1.02 -50.00
N HIS A 153 6.17 -0.73 -50.77
CA HIS A 153 6.29 -0.46 -52.21
C HIS A 153 6.52 1.03 -52.47
N VAL A 154 7.46 1.33 -53.36
CA VAL A 154 7.68 2.71 -53.81
C VAL A 154 6.46 3.14 -54.64
N MET A 155 5.85 4.26 -54.26
CA MET A 155 4.62 4.77 -54.85
C MET A 155 4.85 5.42 -56.21
N ASP A 156 3.82 5.43 -57.08
CA ASP A 156 3.86 6.10 -58.39
C ASP A 156 4.18 7.60 -58.23
N GLY A 157 3.84 8.20 -57.09
CA GLY A 157 4.08 9.62 -56.78
C GLY A 157 5.51 9.95 -56.35
N ALA A 158 6.36 8.97 -56.08
CA ALA A 158 7.72 9.19 -55.59
C ALA A 158 8.60 9.97 -56.59
N SER A 159 8.32 9.85 -57.89
CA SER A 159 9.02 10.57 -58.96
C SER A 159 8.13 10.68 -60.19
N GLU A 160 8.16 11.83 -60.89
CA GLU A 160 7.47 11.99 -62.17
C GLU A 160 7.96 10.98 -63.22
N GLN A 161 9.26 10.64 -63.17
CA GLN A 161 9.87 9.66 -64.07
C GLN A 161 9.36 8.24 -63.78
N LEU A 162 9.26 7.84 -62.50
CA LEU A 162 8.70 6.54 -62.12
C LEU A 162 7.24 6.40 -62.57
N ARG A 163 6.44 7.46 -62.36
CA ARG A 163 5.05 7.53 -62.81
C ARG A 163 4.92 7.30 -64.32
N SER A 164 5.75 7.99 -65.10
CA SER A 164 5.80 7.86 -66.57
C SER A 164 6.18 6.44 -67.00
N ILE A 165 7.20 5.84 -66.38
CA ILE A 165 7.65 4.47 -66.67
C ILE A 165 6.53 3.46 -66.38
N ARG A 166 5.88 3.54 -65.21
CA ARG A 166 4.78 2.64 -64.84
C ARG A 166 3.54 2.82 -65.70
N GLN A 167 3.20 4.05 -66.10
CA GLN A 167 2.12 4.30 -67.06
C GLN A 167 2.45 3.70 -68.43
N GLY A 168 3.70 3.84 -68.88
CA GLY A 168 4.21 3.18 -70.08
C GLY A 168 4.11 1.65 -70.00
N LEU A 169 4.50 1.08 -68.86
CA LEU A 169 4.42 -0.36 -68.58
C LEU A 169 2.98 -0.85 -68.68
N ARG A 170 2.04 -0.24 -67.94
CA ARG A 170 0.60 -0.58 -67.98
C ARG A 170 0.03 -0.50 -69.40
N THR A 171 0.43 0.52 -70.16
CA THR A 171 -0.01 0.71 -71.55
C THR A 171 0.50 -0.40 -72.47
N GLN A 172 1.79 -0.74 -72.39
CA GLN A 172 2.38 -1.78 -73.22
C GLN A 172 1.88 -3.18 -72.83
N GLU A 173 1.73 -3.47 -71.54
CA GLU A 173 1.13 -4.71 -71.06
C GLU A 173 -0.31 -4.88 -71.53
N SER A 174 -1.12 -3.81 -71.48
CA SER A 174 -2.48 -3.82 -72.03
C SER A 174 -2.47 -4.11 -73.53
N ARG A 175 -1.56 -3.48 -74.29
CA ARG A 175 -1.42 -3.68 -75.73
C ARG A 175 -1.02 -5.11 -76.08
N VAL A 176 -0.06 -5.70 -75.35
CA VAL A 176 0.35 -7.10 -75.53
C VAL A 176 -0.78 -8.04 -75.17
N ARG A 177 -1.45 -7.81 -74.04
CA ARG A 177 -2.57 -8.66 -73.58
C ARG A 177 -3.72 -8.64 -74.57
N GLU A 178 -4.18 -7.47 -75.02
CA GLU A 178 -5.24 -7.35 -76.02
C GLU A 178 -4.87 -8.06 -77.33
N ARG A 179 -3.61 -7.92 -77.77
CA ARG A 179 -3.13 -8.59 -78.98
C ARG A 179 -3.08 -10.11 -78.82
N LEU A 180 -2.58 -10.62 -77.69
CA LEU A 180 -2.56 -12.05 -77.40
C LEU A 180 -3.96 -12.64 -77.21
N GLU A 181 -4.87 -11.91 -76.57
CA GLU A 181 -6.29 -12.29 -76.45
C GLU A 181 -6.98 -12.39 -77.82
N SER A 182 -6.60 -11.55 -78.78
CA SER A 182 -7.13 -11.68 -80.16
C SER A 182 -6.76 -13.02 -80.81
N TYR A 183 -5.60 -13.59 -80.45
CA TYR A 183 -5.18 -14.92 -80.91
C TYR A 183 -5.91 -16.06 -80.16
N THR A 184 -6.30 -15.86 -78.89
CA THR A 184 -7.03 -16.88 -78.12
C THR A 184 -8.53 -16.91 -78.42
N ARG A 185 -9.12 -15.82 -78.94
CA ARG A 185 -10.57 -15.72 -79.28
C ARG A 185 -10.93 -16.16 -80.71
N GLY A 186 -9.96 -16.56 -81.53
CA GLY A 186 -10.20 -16.97 -82.92
C GLY A 186 -10.99 -18.28 -83.05
N ARG A 187 -11.79 -18.43 -84.12
CA ARG A 187 -12.61 -19.64 -84.39
C ARG A 187 -11.81 -20.97 -84.39
N ASN A 188 -10.50 -20.92 -84.63
CA ASN A 188 -9.61 -22.09 -84.63
C ASN A 188 -8.74 -22.22 -83.37
N ALA A 189 -8.84 -21.28 -82.42
CA ALA A 189 -7.98 -21.20 -81.24
C ALA A 189 -8.13 -22.44 -80.34
N ALA A 190 -9.36 -22.91 -80.10
CA ALA A 190 -9.63 -24.11 -79.30
C ALA A 190 -9.04 -25.42 -79.89
N LYS A 191 -8.79 -25.44 -81.21
CA LYS A 191 -8.17 -26.60 -81.87
C LYS A 191 -6.64 -26.57 -81.74
N MET A 192 -6.05 -25.38 -81.87
CA MET A 192 -4.61 -25.18 -82.05
C MET A 192 -3.87 -24.83 -80.75
N LEU A 193 -4.56 -24.22 -79.78
CA LEU A 193 -4.01 -23.93 -78.45
C LEU A 193 -4.26 -25.11 -77.51
N SER A 194 -3.33 -25.32 -76.58
CA SER A 194 -3.53 -26.25 -75.47
C SER A 194 -4.44 -25.64 -74.40
N ASP A 195 -4.33 -24.33 -74.19
CA ASP A 195 -5.18 -23.55 -73.30
C ASP A 195 -5.43 -22.16 -73.91
N ALA A 196 -6.65 -21.63 -73.79
CA ALA A 196 -7.07 -20.39 -74.43
C ALA A 196 -6.82 -19.14 -73.55
N ILE A 197 -5.80 -19.20 -72.70
CA ILE A 197 -5.41 -18.14 -71.78
C ILE A 197 -3.99 -17.66 -72.10
N VAL A 198 -3.77 -16.36 -71.98
CA VAL A 198 -2.43 -15.78 -72.04
C VAL A 198 -1.69 -16.20 -70.78
N THR A 199 -0.47 -16.71 -70.94
CA THR A 199 0.37 -17.17 -69.84
C THR A 199 1.69 -16.42 -69.83
N ILE A 200 2.38 -16.43 -68.68
CA ILE A 200 3.71 -15.83 -68.55
C ILE A 200 4.73 -16.95 -68.44
N ARG A 201 5.80 -16.88 -69.25
CA ARG A 201 6.97 -17.77 -69.21
C ARG A 201 8.23 -16.95 -69.36
N ASN A 202 9.21 -17.17 -68.48
CA ASN A 202 10.47 -16.42 -68.45
C ASN A 202 10.23 -14.89 -68.51
N ASP A 203 9.26 -14.41 -67.71
CA ASP A 203 8.81 -13.00 -67.64
C ASP A 203 8.27 -12.40 -68.94
N ARG A 204 7.86 -13.25 -69.90
CA ARG A 204 7.26 -12.84 -71.16
C ARG A 204 5.84 -13.36 -71.30
N TYR A 205 4.97 -12.54 -71.87
CA TYR A 205 3.62 -12.93 -72.24
C TYR A 205 3.66 -13.82 -73.48
N VAL A 206 3.11 -15.02 -73.36
CA VAL A 206 3.14 -16.09 -74.36
C VAL A 206 1.79 -16.79 -74.46
N ILE A 207 1.58 -17.51 -75.56
CA ILE A 207 0.40 -18.37 -75.78
C ILE A 207 0.83 -19.85 -75.82
N PRO A 208 0.09 -20.76 -75.15
CA PRO A 208 0.39 -22.18 -75.16
C PRO A 208 -0.19 -22.86 -76.42
N VAL A 209 0.67 -23.14 -77.39
CA VAL A 209 0.32 -23.72 -78.70
C VAL A 209 0.65 -25.21 -78.70
N LYS A 210 -0.22 -26.06 -79.25
CA LYS A 210 0.10 -27.48 -79.47
C LYS A 210 1.24 -27.60 -80.47
N ALA A 211 2.20 -28.50 -80.23
CA ALA A 211 3.44 -28.60 -81.00
C ALA A 211 3.22 -28.70 -82.53
N GLU A 212 2.17 -29.39 -82.96
CA GLU A 212 1.77 -29.57 -84.35
C GLU A 212 1.41 -28.26 -85.09
N TYR A 213 0.98 -27.24 -84.35
CA TYR A 213 0.51 -25.95 -84.88
C TYR A 213 1.52 -24.81 -84.70
N ARG A 214 2.78 -25.12 -84.34
CA ARG A 214 3.86 -24.13 -84.19
C ARG A 214 3.96 -23.16 -85.37
N SER A 215 4.00 -23.69 -86.59
CA SER A 215 4.22 -22.89 -87.80
C SER A 215 3.08 -21.91 -88.11
N HIS A 216 1.91 -22.09 -87.49
CA HIS A 216 0.75 -21.22 -87.71
C HIS A 216 0.85 -19.90 -86.94
N TYR A 217 1.36 -19.94 -85.70
CA TYR A 217 1.50 -18.74 -84.87
C TYR A 217 2.83 -18.01 -85.08
N GLY A 218 3.87 -18.72 -85.54
CA GLY A 218 5.19 -18.13 -85.77
C GLY A 218 5.86 -17.65 -84.48
N GLY A 219 6.98 -16.93 -84.58
CA GLY A 219 7.66 -16.36 -83.42
C GLY A 219 8.59 -17.29 -82.64
N VAL A 220 8.89 -16.88 -81.41
CA VAL A 220 9.97 -17.42 -80.57
C VAL A 220 9.42 -18.37 -79.50
N ILE A 221 10.05 -19.53 -79.32
CA ILE A 221 9.71 -20.46 -78.23
C ILE A 221 10.48 -20.06 -76.98
N HIS A 222 9.75 -19.84 -75.89
CA HIS A 222 10.36 -19.54 -74.58
C HIS A 222 10.43 -20.75 -73.66
N ASP A 223 9.49 -21.68 -73.79
CA ASP A 223 9.40 -22.84 -72.92
C ASP A 223 8.61 -23.98 -73.59
N MET A 224 8.71 -25.20 -73.05
CA MET A 224 8.01 -26.40 -73.52
C MET A 224 7.52 -27.22 -72.33
N SER A 225 6.31 -27.77 -72.43
CA SER A 225 5.76 -28.67 -71.40
C SER A 225 6.62 -29.93 -71.23
N SER A 226 6.58 -30.55 -70.04
CA SER A 226 7.29 -31.80 -69.73
C SER A 226 7.01 -32.96 -70.70
N SER A 227 5.81 -33.02 -71.29
CA SER A 227 5.43 -34.01 -72.32
C SER A 227 5.86 -33.64 -73.75
N GLY A 228 6.43 -32.45 -73.95
CA GLY A 228 6.77 -31.91 -75.27
C GLY A 228 5.59 -31.50 -76.15
N GLN A 229 4.34 -31.71 -75.70
CA GLN A 229 3.14 -31.51 -76.53
C GLN A 229 2.67 -30.05 -76.62
N THR A 230 3.01 -29.21 -75.65
CA THR A 230 2.67 -27.78 -75.62
C THR A 230 3.93 -26.93 -75.69
N LEU A 231 3.96 -26.00 -76.63
CA LEU A 231 5.00 -25.00 -76.82
C LEU A 231 4.48 -23.63 -76.37
N PHE A 232 5.26 -22.93 -75.54
CA PHE A 232 4.96 -21.57 -75.13
C PHE A 232 5.62 -20.59 -76.09
N ILE A 233 4.79 -19.99 -76.95
CA ILE A 233 5.25 -19.20 -78.09
C ILE A 233 4.93 -17.72 -77.86
N GLU A 234 5.91 -16.86 -78.15
CA GLU A 234 5.77 -15.41 -78.30
C GLU A 234 5.64 -15.07 -79.80
N PRO A 235 4.44 -14.72 -80.30
CA PRO A 235 4.24 -14.35 -81.70
C PRO A 235 5.01 -13.08 -82.08
N ASP A 236 5.50 -13.01 -83.33
CA ASP A 236 6.29 -11.88 -83.84
C ASP A 236 5.61 -10.52 -83.64
N ALA A 237 4.28 -10.47 -83.69
CA ALA A 237 3.47 -9.27 -83.50
C ALA A 237 3.59 -8.63 -82.10
N VAL A 238 4.02 -9.38 -81.08
CA VAL A 238 4.18 -8.88 -79.71
C VAL A 238 5.63 -8.88 -79.23
N VAL A 239 6.59 -9.42 -80.00
CA VAL A 239 8.01 -9.48 -79.63
C VAL A 239 8.58 -8.10 -79.29
N GLN A 240 8.29 -7.09 -80.11
CA GLN A 240 8.75 -5.72 -79.85
C GLN A 240 8.17 -5.15 -78.55
N ALA A 241 6.86 -5.30 -78.34
CA ALA A 241 6.19 -4.78 -77.16
C ALA A 241 6.62 -5.51 -75.87
N ASN A 242 6.86 -6.82 -75.90
CA ASN A 242 7.45 -7.56 -74.78
C ASN A 242 8.90 -7.14 -74.49
N ASN A 243 9.71 -6.86 -75.52
CA ASN A 243 11.05 -6.28 -75.33
C ASN A 243 10.98 -4.87 -74.71
N GLU A 244 10.02 -4.04 -75.12
CA GLU A 244 9.76 -2.74 -74.51
C GLU A 244 9.31 -2.86 -73.05
N ILE A 245 8.40 -3.79 -72.73
CA ILE A 245 7.99 -4.10 -71.34
C ILE A 245 9.22 -4.47 -70.52
N ARG A 246 10.09 -5.36 -71.02
CA ARG A 246 11.32 -5.74 -70.31
C ARG A 246 12.24 -4.54 -70.07
N ASN A 247 12.44 -3.68 -71.07
CA ASN A 247 13.24 -2.48 -70.92
C ASN A 247 12.63 -1.49 -69.92
N LEU A 248 11.30 -1.34 -69.92
CA LEU A 248 10.59 -0.51 -68.95
C LEU A 248 10.69 -1.08 -67.52
N LYS A 249 10.63 -2.40 -67.34
CA LYS A 249 10.85 -3.05 -66.03
C LYS A 249 12.27 -2.81 -65.51
N VAL A 250 13.28 -2.88 -66.37
CA VAL A 250 14.67 -2.56 -66.00
C VAL A 250 14.78 -1.09 -65.58
N LYS A 251 14.23 -0.17 -66.37
CA LYS A 251 14.20 1.27 -66.03
C LYS A 251 13.42 1.57 -64.76
N GLU A 252 12.33 0.84 -64.52
CA GLU A 252 11.56 0.94 -63.27
C GLU A 252 12.44 0.55 -62.08
N GLN A 253 13.17 -0.56 -62.18
CA GLN A 253 14.08 -1.00 -61.13
C GLN A 253 15.21 0.00 -60.87
N GLU A 254 15.83 0.54 -61.93
CA GLU A 254 16.86 1.58 -61.84
C GLU A 254 16.33 2.86 -61.19
N GLU A 255 15.13 3.30 -61.56
CA GLU A 255 14.50 4.50 -60.99
C GLU A 255 14.10 4.29 -59.52
N VAL A 256 13.61 3.10 -59.17
CA VAL A 256 13.34 2.73 -57.77
C VAL A 256 14.64 2.75 -56.95
N GLU A 257 15.73 2.16 -57.47
CA GLU A 257 17.03 2.18 -56.80
C GLU A 257 17.55 3.61 -56.60
N ARG A 258 17.42 4.47 -57.62
CA ARG A 258 17.76 5.90 -57.53
C ARG A 258 17.00 6.60 -56.40
N ILE A 259 15.70 6.38 -56.29
CA ILE A 259 14.85 6.95 -55.24
C ILE A 259 15.27 6.44 -53.85
N LEU A 260 15.58 5.14 -53.73
CA LEU A 260 16.04 4.57 -52.46
C LEU A 260 17.41 5.14 -52.04
N ILE A 261 18.32 5.38 -52.99
CA ILE A 261 19.60 6.05 -52.72
C ILE A 261 19.36 7.49 -52.24
N GLU A 262 18.48 8.23 -52.91
CA GLU A 262 18.12 9.60 -52.54
C GLU A 262 17.56 9.66 -51.11
N LEU A 263 16.61 8.80 -50.77
CA LEU A 263 16.08 8.70 -49.40
C LEU A 263 17.14 8.26 -48.39
N SER A 264 18.06 7.37 -48.79
CA SER A 264 19.17 6.94 -47.92
C SER A 264 20.14 8.09 -47.61
N LEU A 265 20.36 9.01 -48.57
CA LEU A 265 21.11 10.24 -48.35
C LEU A 265 20.37 11.18 -47.40
N SER A 266 19.05 11.34 -47.54
CA SER A 266 18.23 12.10 -46.58
C SER A 266 18.38 11.54 -45.16
N VAL A 267 18.36 10.21 -44.98
CA VAL A 267 18.65 9.56 -43.69
C VAL A 267 20.07 9.84 -43.20
N GLN A 268 21.07 9.79 -44.08
CA GLN A 268 22.47 10.05 -43.74
C GLN A 268 22.65 11.44 -43.11
N THR A 269 21.99 12.47 -43.65
CA THR A 269 22.12 13.85 -43.15
C THR A 269 21.68 14.01 -41.69
N VAL A 270 20.69 13.24 -41.25
CA VAL A 270 20.13 13.28 -39.88
C VAL A 270 20.47 12.05 -39.04
N ALA A 271 21.45 11.24 -39.47
CA ALA A 271 21.77 9.98 -38.81
C ALA A 271 22.18 10.15 -37.34
N HIS A 272 22.87 11.25 -37.00
CA HIS A 272 23.22 11.55 -35.60
C HIS A 272 21.97 11.73 -34.74
N ASP A 273 21.00 12.51 -35.23
CA ASP A 273 19.74 12.75 -34.54
C ASP A 273 18.92 11.47 -34.39
N LEU A 274 18.99 10.55 -35.35
CA LEU A 274 18.37 9.23 -35.23
C LEU A 274 19.00 8.38 -34.10
N PHE A 275 20.32 8.45 -33.88
CA PHE A 275 20.94 7.78 -32.74
C PHE A 275 20.49 8.39 -31.41
N VAL A 276 20.46 9.72 -31.31
CA VAL A 276 19.97 10.43 -30.13
C VAL A 276 18.51 10.06 -29.86
N LEU A 277 17.68 10.05 -30.89
CA LEU A 277 16.27 9.68 -30.79
C LEU A 277 16.09 8.26 -30.25
N VAL A 278 16.79 7.26 -30.81
CA VAL A 278 16.68 5.87 -30.36
C VAL A 278 17.15 5.72 -28.91
N ASN A 279 18.23 6.39 -28.51
CA ASN A 279 18.71 6.33 -27.13
C ASN A 279 17.70 6.94 -26.15
N LEU A 280 17.14 8.11 -26.45
CA LEU A 280 16.11 8.73 -25.62
C LEU A 280 14.83 7.87 -25.54
N LEU A 281 14.42 7.25 -26.66
CA LEU A 281 13.29 6.31 -26.66
C LEU A 281 13.58 5.06 -25.82
N ALA A 282 14.81 4.54 -25.88
CA ALA A 282 15.25 3.41 -25.06
C ALA A 282 15.27 3.75 -23.57
N GLU A 283 15.72 4.94 -23.19
CA GLU A 283 15.65 5.43 -21.80
C GLU A 283 14.21 5.53 -21.31
N VAL A 284 13.31 6.13 -22.11
CA VAL A 284 11.90 6.22 -21.76
C VAL A 284 11.27 4.83 -21.61
N ASP A 285 11.56 3.90 -22.54
CA ASP A 285 11.06 2.53 -22.43
C ASP A 285 11.60 1.81 -21.20
N ALA A 286 12.87 2.01 -20.83
CA ALA A 286 13.47 1.42 -19.63
C ALA A 286 12.81 1.94 -18.35
N ILE A 287 12.55 3.24 -18.25
CA ILE A 287 11.84 3.84 -17.11
C ILE A 287 10.41 3.28 -17.04
N LEU A 288 9.71 3.21 -18.17
CA LEU A 288 8.36 2.65 -18.25
C LEU A 288 8.34 1.16 -17.90
N ALA A 289 9.36 0.38 -18.27
CA ALA A 289 9.47 -1.03 -17.92
C ALA A 289 9.62 -1.23 -16.41
N LYS A 290 10.47 -0.43 -15.74
CA LYS A 290 10.59 -0.42 -14.26
C LYS A 290 9.25 -0.10 -13.60
N ALA A 291 8.53 0.90 -14.11
CA ALA A 291 7.23 1.29 -13.59
C ALA A 291 6.13 0.23 -13.85
N LYS A 292 6.12 -0.40 -15.04
CA LYS A 292 5.19 -1.50 -15.36
C LYS A 292 5.46 -2.71 -14.46
N TYR A 293 6.72 -3.07 -14.25
CA TYR A 293 7.10 -4.13 -13.32
C TYR A 293 6.62 -3.83 -11.90
N GLY A 294 6.84 -2.59 -11.41
CA GLY A 294 6.36 -2.17 -10.11
C GLY A 294 4.82 -2.17 -10.00
N THR A 295 4.12 -1.74 -11.05
CA THR A 295 2.65 -1.76 -11.09
C THR A 295 2.09 -3.19 -11.07
N ALA A 296 2.69 -4.10 -11.83
CA ALA A 296 2.27 -5.50 -11.91
C ALA A 296 2.38 -6.21 -10.54
N HIS A 297 3.42 -5.89 -9.76
CA HIS A 297 3.70 -6.51 -8.47
C HIS A 297 3.29 -5.66 -7.26
N LYS A 298 2.67 -4.49 -7.49
CA LYS A 298 2.29 -3.50 -6.44
C LYS A 298 3.46 -3.02 -5.58
N TYR A 299 4.62 -2.84 -6.20
CA TYR A 299 5.81 -2.31 -5.55
C TYR A 299 5.74 -0.79 -5.48
N THR A 300 6.44 -0.23 -4.49
CA THR A 300 6.40 1.20 -4.18
C THR A 300 7.78 1.82 -4.31
N LYS A 301 7.83 3.14 -4.54
CA LYS A 301 9.07 3.89 -4.51
C LYS A 301 9.49 4.09 -3.05
N PRO A 302 10.70 3.69 -2.64
CA PRO A 302 11.23 4.05 -1.34
C PRO A 302 11.70 5.51 -1.31
N THR A 303 11.67 6.11 -0.13
CA THR A 303 12.49 7.29 0.15
C THR A 303 13.95 6.87 0.32
N VAL A 304 14.89 7.74 -0.04
CA VAL A 304 16.33 7.43 0.06
C VAL A 304 17.10 8.43 0.91
N ASN A 305 18.13 7.96 1.61
CA ASN A 305 19.05 8.78 2.41
C ASN A 305 20.53 8.39 2.18
N ASP A 306 21.44 9.25 2.63
CA ASP A 306 22.91 9.06 2.63
C ASP A 306 23.46 8.72 4.03
N LYS A 307 22.57 8.46 4.99
CA LYS A 307 22.91 8.31 6.41
C LYS A 307 23.04 6.86 6.85
N GLY A 308 22.85 5.90 5.94
CA GLY A 308 22.90 4.47 6.24
C GLY A 308 21.70 3.96 7.05
N TYR A 309 20.56 4.68 7.03
CA TYR A 309 19.32 4.25 7.68
C TYR A 309 18.44 3.45 6.72
N ILE A 310 17.95 2.31 7.19
CA ILE A 310 17.06 1.40 6.46
C ILE A 310 15.79 1.21 7.31
N ARG A 311 14.65 1.41 6.68
CA ARG A 311 13.32 1.11 7.20
C ARG A 311 12.47 0.51 6.08
N LEU A 312 12.29 -0.79 6.13
CA LEU A 312 11.45 -1.54 5.21
C LEU A 312 10.18 -1.95 5.96
N SER A 313 9.04 -1.42 5.56
CA SER A 313 7.74 -1.77 6.15
C SER A 313 7.02 -2.80 5.28
N GLN A 314 6.58 -3.90 5.89
CA GLN A 314 5.89 -5.01 5.22
C GLN A 314 6.62 -5.49 3.96
N ALA A 315 7.96 -5.59 4.02
CA ALA A 315 8.75 -5.98 2.88
C ALA A 315 8.69 -7.49 2.61
N THR A 316 8.61 -7.86 1.33
CA THR A 316 8.60 -9.25 0.86
C THR A 316 9.79 -9.52 -0.05
N HIS A 317 10.16 -10.79 -0.19
CA HIS A 317 11.23 -11.16 -1.10
C HIS A 317 10.73 -11.12 -2.56
N PRO A 318 11.36 -10.36 -3.47
CA PRO A 318 10.79 -10.09 -4.81
C PRO A 318 10.77 -11.31 -5.74
N LEU A 319 11.62 -12.32 -5.49
CA LEU A 319 11.62 -13.58 -6.26
C LEU A 319 10.67 -14.65 -5.70
N ILE A 320 9.98 -14.38 -4.58
CA ILE A 320 8.98 -15.29 -4.02
C ILE A 320 7.59 -14.79 -4.45
N PRO A 321 6.69 -15.68 -4.94
CA PRO A 321 5.33 -15.29 -5.28
C PRO A 321 4.63 -14.56 -4.13
N VAL A 322 3.87 -13.51 -4.44
CA VAL A 322 3.26 -12.61 -3.45
C VAL A 322 2.30 -13.37 -2.52
N GLU A 323 1.67 -14.44 -3.02
CA GLU A 323 0.75 -15.29 -2.25
C GLU A 323 1.46 -16.15 -1.20
N GLU A 324 2.75 -16.44 -1.40
CA GLU A 324 3.56 -17.28 -0.51
C GLU A 324 4.50 -16.45 0.38
N ALA A 325 4.83 -15.22 -0.04
CA ALA A 325 5.79 -14.38 0.64
C ALA A 325 5.21 -13.79 1.95
N VAL A 326 5.93 -13.97 3.05
CA VAL A 326 5.60 -13.36 4.34
C VAL A 326 6.24 -11.98 4.44
N ALA A 327 5.42 -10.96 4.67
CA ALA A 327 5.84 -9.58 4.83
C ALA A 327 6.53 -9.35 6.19
N ASN A 328 7.64 -8.63 6.19
CA ASN A 328 8.47 -8.37 7.36
C ASN A 328 8.80 -6.88 7.52
N ASP A 329 8.79 -6.41 8.76
CA ASP A 329 9.24 -5.07 9.12
C ASP A 329 10.72 -5.11 9.55
N ILE A 330 11.56 -4.32 8.88
CA ILE A 330 13.01 -4.29 9.12
C ILE A 330 13.47 -2.85 9.27
N GLU A 331 13.99 -2.49 10.44
CA GLU A 331 14.48 -1.13 10.72
C GLU A 331 15.81 -1.15 11.47
N PHE A 332 16.82 -0.47 10.92
CA PHE A 332 18.13 -0.24 11.55
C PHE A 332 18.94 0.84 10.83
N GLY A 333 20.06 1.25 11.39
CA GLY A 333 21.03 2.19 10.83
C GLY A 333 21.14 3.55 11.54
N LYS A 334 20.28 3.80 12.54
CA LYS A 334 20.35 4.92 13.50
C LYS A 334 21.14 4.50 14.74
N ASP A 335 20.45 4.24 15.84
CA ASP A 335 21.05 3.83 17.12
C ASP A 335 21.58 2.39 17.09
N VAL A 336 21.07 1.58 16.16
CA VAL A 336 21.47 0.18 15.96
C VAL A 336 22.03 0.07 14.54
N THR A 337 23.29 -0.31 14.37
CA THR A 337 23.92 -0.49 13.04
C THR A 337 24.14 -1.95 12.69
N THR A 338 24.04 -2.86 13.68
CA THR A 338 24.24 -4.29 13.48
C THR A 338 23.07 -5.10 14.02
N ILE A 339 22.49 -5.94 13.16
CA ILE A 339 21.47 -6.94 13.52
C ILE A 339 22.09 -8.34 13.45
N VAL A 340 21.95 -9.11 14.53
CA VAL A 340 22.30 -10.53 14.58
C VAL A 340 21.03 -11.37 14.57
N ILE A 341 20.77 -12.06 13.46
CA ILE A 341 19.59 -12.90 13.25
C ILE A 341 19.87 -14.34 13.70
N THR A 342 19.02 -14.85 14.58
CA THR A 342 19.12 -16.20 15.16
C THR A 342 17.87 -17.03 14.86
N GLY A 343 17.96 -18.35 15.00
CA GLY A 343 16.84 -19.28 14.77
C GLY A 343 17.21 -20.44 13.83
N PRO A 344 16.28 -21.37 13.55
CA PRO A 344 16.53 -22.50 12.66
C PRO A 344 16.81 -22.05 11.22
N ASN A 345 17.61 -22.81 10.48
CA ASN A 345 17.98 -22.47 9.10
C ASN A 345 16.77 -22.42 8.15
N THR A 346 15.77 -23.26 8.38
CA THR A 346 14.50 -23.28 7.64
C THR A 346 13.58 -22.10 7.97
N GLY A 347 13.94 -21.23 8.94
CA GLY A 347 13.11 -20.11 9.38
C GLY A 347 13.18 -18.84 8.53
N GLY A 348 13.94 -18.83 7.43
CA GLY A 348 13.98 -17.68 6.50
C GLY A 348 15.05 -16.61 6.81
N LYS A 349 16.07 -16.94 7.61
CA LYS A 349 17.18 -16.01 7.93
C LYS A 349 17.91 -15.52 6.66
N THR A 350 18.33 -16.45 5.81
CA THR A 350 18.99 -16.15 4.53
C THR A 350 18.10 -15.34 3.59
N VAL A 351 16.80 -15.65 3.55
CA VAL A 351 15.79 -14.92 2.75
C VAL A 351 15.68 -13.48 3.24
N THR A 352 15.74 -13.25 4.55
CA THR A 352 15.73 -11.90 5.12
C THR A 352 16.94 -11.08 4.66
N LEU A 353 18.15 -11.66 4.70
CA LEU A 353 19.36 -11.00 4.21
C LEU A 353 19.24 -10.65 2.73
N LYS A 354 18.79 -11.61 1.92
CA LYS A 354 18.57 -11.39 0.48
C LYS A 354 17.52 -10.31 0.22
N THR A 355 16.46 -10.25 1.01
CA THR A 355 15.40 -9.24 0.87
C THR A 355 15.95 -7.84 1.08
N VAL A 356 16.71 -7.61 2.15
CA VAL A 356 17.32 -6.29 2.43
C VAL A 356 18.33 -5.92 1.34
N GLY A 357 19.19 -6.86 0.95
CA GLY A 357 20.18 -6.66 -0.12
C GLY A 357 19.52 -6.33 -1.46
N LEU A 358 18.54 -7.13 -1.89
CA LEU A 358 17.82 -6.91 -3.14
C LEU A 358 17.03 -5.60 -3.15
N CYS A 359 16.30 -5.27 -2.08
CA CYS A 359 15.59 -3.99 -2.01
C CYS A 359 16.55 -2.81 -2.14
N THR A 360 17.73 -2.89 -1.52
CA THR A 360 18.78 -1.87 -1.62
C THR A 360 19.29 -1.73 -3.06
N LEU A 361 19.64 -2.85 -3.72
CA LEU A 361 20.12 -2.84 -5.11
C LEU A 361 19.04 -2.37 -6.10
N MET A 362 17.79 -2.80 -5.90
CA MET A 362 16.65 -2.37 -6.70
C MET A 362 16.44 -0.85 -6.59
N ALA A 363 16.45 -0.30 -5.37
CA ALA A 363 16.33 1.13 -5.15
C ALA A 363 17.48 1.91 -5.82
N GLN A 364 18.72 1.45 -5.66
CA GLN A 364 19.91 2.01 -6.31
C GLN A 364 19.90 1.90 -7.85
N ALA A 365 19.10 0.98 -8.41
CA ALA A 365 18.86 0.87 -9.85
C ALA A 365 17.63 1.67 -10.34
N GLY A 366 16.94 2.38 -9.44
CA GLY A 366 15.70 3.10 -9.74
C GLY A 366 14.47 2.21 -9.92
N ILE A 367 14.52 0.97 -9.43
CA ILE A 367 13.42 -0.01 -9.51
C ILE A 367 12.57 0.11 -8.23
N PRO A 368 11.22 0.12 -8.32
CA PRO A 368 10.34 0.12 -7.15
C PRO A 368 10.53 -1.16 -6.33
N ILE A 369 10.41 -1.08 -5.01
CA ILE A 369 10.73 -2.18 -4.10
C ILE A 369 9.47 -2.91 -3.59
N PRO A 370 9.59 -4.20 -3.23
CA PRO A 370 8.51 -5.00 -2.64
C PRO A 370 8.26 -4.63 -1.17
N ALA A 371 7.91 -3.38 -0.89
CA ALA A 371 7.61 -2.89 0.45
C ALA A 371 6.44 -1.90 0.43
N LEU A 372 5.87 -1.63 1.60
CA LEU A 372 4.82 -0.64 1.76
C LEU A 372 5.36 0.78 1.57
N ASP A 373 4.49 1.67 1.09
CA ASP A 373 4.77 3.09 0.96
C ASP A 373 5.20 3.71 2.31
N GLY A 374 6.13 4.65 2.26
CA GLY A 374 6.81 5.20 3.44
C GLY A 374 8.04 4.42 3.91
N SER A 375 8.46 3.38 3.18
CA SER A 375 9.75 2.73 3.38
C SER A 375 10.92 3.67 3.00
N GLU A 376 12.06 3.49 3.67
CA GLU A 376 13.26 4.30 3.51
C GLU A 376 14.50 3.40 3.37
N LEU A 377 15.37 3.70 2.41
CA LEU A 377 16.62 2.97 2.18
C LEU A 377 17.80 3.92 2.11
N ALA A 378 18.97 3.46 2.53
CA ALA A 378 20.19 4.22 2.33
C ALA A 378 20.84 3.86 0.99
N VAL A 379 21.44 4.87 0.35
CA VAL A 379 22.34 4.66 -0.78
C VAL A 379 23.72 4.30 -0.22
N PHE A 380 24.18 3.10 -0.54
CA PHE A 380 25.48 2.59 -0.11
C PHE A 380 26.48 2.67 -1.26
N ASN A 381 27.72 2.97 -0.92
CA ASN A 381 28.83 2.94 -1.88
C ASN A 381 29.10 1.51 -2.37
N ALA A 382 28.93 0.54 -1.47
CA ALA A 382 29.10 -0.86 -1.76
C ALA A 382 28.14 -1.73 -0.90
N VAL A 383 27.60 -2.76 -1.53
CA VAL A 383 26.90 -3.85 -0.85
C VAL A 383 27.77 -5.09 -0.94
N TYR A 384 27.99 -5.74 0.18
CA TYR A 384 28.83 -6.93 0.32
C TYR A 384 28.01 -8.07 0.90
N ALA A 385 28.17 -9.27 0.34
CA ALA A 385 27.44 -10.45 0.75
C ALA A 385 28.34 -11.68 0.83
N ASP A 386 28.25 -12.41 1.93
CA ASP A 386 28.74 -13.78 2.10
C ASP A 386 27.52 -14.66 2.40
N ILE A 387 26.83 -15.08 1.33
CA ILE A 387 25.58 -15.86 1.42
C ILE A 387 25.69 -17.11 0.56
N GLY A 388 25.35 -18.26 1.15
CA GLY A 388 25.27 -19.55 0.47
C GLY A 388 26.53 -20.43 0.56
N ASP A 389 26.39 -21.66 0.06
CA ASP A 389 27.45 -22.67 0.03
C ASP A 389 28.20 -22.60 -1.31
N GLU A 390 29.31 -21.89 -1.38
CA GLU A 390 30.26 -22.07 -2.49
C GLU A 390 30.96 -23.42 -2.34
N GLN A 391 30.29 -24.48 -2.80
CA GLN A 391 30.93 -25.76 -3.10
C GLN A 391 31.45 -25.74 -4.54
N SER A 392 32.55 -25.02 -4.76
CA SER A 392 33.36 -25.26 -5.94
C SER A 392 34.18 -26.53 -5.71
N ILE A 393 33.76 -27.62 -6.35
CA ILE A 393 34.54 -28.87 -6.44
C ILE A 393 35.94 -28.61 -7.06
N GLU A 394 36.11 -27.49 -7.77
CA GLU A 394 37.37 -27.11 -8.43
C GLU A 394 38.40 -26.46 -7.49
N GLN A 395 38.02 -26.07 -6.27
CA GLN A 395 38.94 -25.61 -5.24
C GLN A 395 38.88 -26.55 -4.05
N SER A 396 39.94 -27.33 -3.84
CA SER A 396 40.12 -28.29 -2.74
C SER A 396 40.19 -27.66 -1.33
N LEU A 397 39.51 -26.53 -1.10
CA LEU A 397 39.43 -25.82 0.17
C LEU A 397 38.20 -26.28 0.96
N SER A 398 38.31 -26.30 2.29
CA SER A 398 37.15 -26.52 3.16
C SER A 398 36.14 -25.37 3.03
N THR A 399 34.85 -25.65 3.26
CA THR A 399 33.76 -24.64 3.25
C THR A 399 34.08 -23.42 4.12
N PHE A 400 34.77 -23.62 5.24
CA PHE A 400 35.23 -22.54 6.10
C PHE A 400 36.29 -21.66 5.40
N SER A 401 37.24 -22.26 4.69
CA SER A 401 38.34 -21.52 4.08
C SER A 401 37.87 -20.65 2.91
N SER A 402 36.97 -21.13 2.06
CA SER A 402 36.42 -20.34 0.95
C SER A 402 35.63 -19.12 1.46
N ARG A 403 34.79 -19.32 2.48
CA ARG A 403 34.06 -18.25 3.16
C ARG A 403 34.99 -17.25 3.85
N MET A 404 36.02 -17.73 4.54
CA MET A 404 37.02 -16.86 5.17
C MET A 404 37.80 -16.02 4.16
N VAL A 405 38.14 -16.57 2.99
CA VAL A 405 38.78 -15.79 1.91
C VAL A 405 37.86 -14.65 1.46
N ASN A 406 36.55 -14.91 1.31
CA ASN A 406 35.57 -13.89 0.97
C ASN A 406 35.47 -12.80 2.06
N ILE A 407 35.33 -13.20 3.32
CA ILE A 407 35.27 -12.28 4.46
C ILE A 407 36.53 -11.43 4.54
N VAL A 408 37.72 -12.00 4.33
CA VAL A 408 38.98 -11.24 4.31
C VAL A 408 38.99 -10.20 3.20
N ASP A 409 38.52 -10.53 1.99
CA ASP A 409 38.45 -9.57 0.88
C ASP A 409 37.45 -8.44 1.17
N ILE A 410 36.29 -8.76 1.78
CA ILE A 410 35.32 -7.79 2.26
C ILE A 410 35.94 -6.85 3.31
N LEU A 411 36.62 -7.42 4.32
CA LEU A 411 37.24 -6.68 5.42
C LEU A 411 38.36 -5.72 4.97
N GLN A 412 38.93 -5.93 3.79
CA GLN A 412 39.95 -5.04 3.20
C GLN A 412 39.36 -3.81 2.49
N LYS A 413 38.07 -3.84 2.13
CA LYS A 413 37.45 -2.84 1.24
C LYS A 413 36.32 -2.04 1.86
N TYR A 414 35.64 -2.60 2.87
CA TYR A 414 34.47 -1.95 3.46
C TYR A 414 34.77 -0.64 4.19
N ASP A 415 33.76 0.21 4.27
CA ASP A 415 33.74 1.50 4.96
C ASP A 415 32.41 1.75 5.69
N GLU A 416 32.23 2.94 6.28
CA GLU A 416 31.01 3.34 7.00
C GLU A 416 29.76 3.47 6.10
N HIS A 417 29.97 3.57 4.78
CA HIS A 417 28.95 3.65 3.73
C HIS A 417 28.73 2.31 3.03
N SER A 418 29.11 1.21 3.68
CA SER A 418 28.93 -0.15 3.17
C SER A 418 27.81 -0.91 3.91
N LEU A 419 27.04 -1.70 3.15
CA LEU A 419 26.09 -2.68 3.67
C LEU A 419 26.71 -4.07 3.60
N LEU A 420 26.77 -4.76 4.73
CA LEU A 420 27.40 -6.07 4.89
C LEU A 420 26.36 -7.13 5.29
N LEU A 421 26.25 -8.18 4.48
CA LEU A 421 25.32 -9.29 4.67
C LEU A 421 26.11 -10.58 4.89
N PHE A 422 26.14 -11.09 6.12
CA PHE A 422 26.86 -12.31 6.48
C PHE A 422 25.89 -13.43 6.84
N ASP A 423 25.86 -14.52 6.08
CA ASP A 423 25.03 -15.67 6.43
C ASP A 423 25.84 -16.70 7.20
N GLU A 424 25.39 -17.14 8.38
CA GLU A 424 26.07 -18.10 9.24
C GLU A 424 27.54 -17.76 9.55
N LEU A 425 27.79 -16.55 10.02
CA LEU A 425 29.15 -16.06 10.27
C LEU A 425 29.90 -16.98 11.27
N GLY A 426 31.08 -17.45 10.87
CA GLY A 426 31.94 -18.32 11.68
C GLY A 426 31.61 -19.82 11.60
N SER A 427 30.65 -20.25 10.76
CA SER A 427 30.28 -21.66 10.62
C SER A 427 31.33 -22.50 9.86
N GLY A 428 31.33 -23.82 10.08
CA GLY A 428 32.22 -24.76 9.37
C GLY A 428 33.57 -25.06 10.05
N THR A 429 33.75 -24.61 11.30
CA THR A 429 34.93 -24.91 12.15
C THR A 429 34.49 -25.28 13.58
N ASP A 430 35.46 -25.42 14.51
CA ASP A 430 35.19 -25.60 15.94
C ASP A 430 34.22 -24.51 16.45
N PRO A 431 33.12 -24.87 17.14
CA PRO A 431 32.12 -23.90 17.57
C PRO A 431 32.65 -22.78 18.47
N GLN A 432 33.63 -23.04 19.34
CA GLN A 432 34.17 -22.01 20.22
C GLN A 432 35.05 -21.03 19.45
N GLU A 433 35.91 -21.55 18.57
CA GLU A 433 36.76 -20.73 17.71
C GLU A 433 35.93 -19.93 16.70
N GLY A 434 34.93 -20.56 16.08
CA GLY A 434 34.01 -19.93 15.12
C GLY A 434 33.20 -18.79 15.74
N ALA A 435 32.66 -18.99 16.94
CA ALA A 435 31.94 -17.94 17.67
C ALA A 435 32.86 -16.77 18.04
N ALA A 436 34.07 -17.04 18.53
CA ALA A 436 35.03 -16.00 18.89
C ALA A 436 35.47 -15.16 17.68
N LEU A 437 35.69 -15.81 16.54
CA LEU A 437 35.99 -15.13 15.27
C LEU A 437 34.81 -14.26 14.81
N ALA A 438 33.59 -14.80 14.81
CA ALA A 438 32.40 -14.07 14.40
C ALA A 438 32.17 -12.81 15.27
N ILE A 439 32.32 -12.93 16.59
CA ILE A 439 32.27 -11.79 17.52
C ILE A 439 33.31 -10.73 17.14
N SER A 440 34.57 -11.15 16.93
CA SER A 440 35.67 -10.24 16.61
C SER A 440 35.46 -9.51 15.27
N ILE A 441 34.93 -10.21 14.27
CA ILE A 441 34.60 -9.63 12.96
C ILE A 441 33.46 -8.63 13.10
N LEU A 442 32.39 -8.98 13.83
CA LEU A 442 31.27 -8.06 14.06
C LEU A 442 31.70 -6.80 14.82
N ASP A 443 32.58 -6.94 15.83
CA ASP A 443 33.15 -5.82 16.57
C ASP A 443 33.97 -4.88 15.67
N GLU A 444 34.83 -5.43 14.81
CA GLU A 444 35.66 -4.66 13.87
C GLU A 444 34.80 -3.86 12.89
N VAL A 445 33.79 -4.52 12.31
CA VAL A 445 32.90 -3.90 11.32
C VAL A 445 31.99 -2.85 11.96
N HIS A 446 31.41 -3.17 13.12
CA HIS A 446 30.59 -2.25 13.90
C HIS A 446 31.41 -1.02 14.32
N GLY A 447 32.64 -1.21 14.78
CA GLY A 447 33.55 -0.15 15.22
C GLY A 447 33.91 0.86 14.14
N LYS A 448 33.84 0.49 12.85
CA LYS A 448 34.02 1.40 11.71
C LYS A 448 32.72 2.02 11.19
N GLY A 449 31.56 1.71 11.78
CA GLY A 449 30.28 2.35 11.45
C GLY A 449 29.52 1.76 10.26
N ALA A 450 29.94 0.60 9.73
CA ALA A 450 29.24 -0.06 8.63
C ALA A 450 27.89 -0.65 9.06
N ARG A 451 26.99 -0.88 8.09
CA ARG A 451 25.65 -1.45 8.35
C ARG A 451 25.73 -2.95 8.15
N VAL A 452 25.31 -3.73 9.15
CA VAL A 452 25.54 -5.18 9.15
C VAL A 452 24.29 -5.96 9.48
N LEU A 453 23.94 -6.92 8.63
CA LEU A 453 23.05 -8.02 8.96
C LEU A 453 23.85 -9.31 8.95
N ALA A 454 23.89 -10.00 10.09
CA ALA A 454 24.55 -11.27 10.21
C ALA A 454 23.59 -12.34 10.73
N THR A 455 23.60 -13.54 10.14
CA THR A 455 22.89 -14.69 10.71
C THR A 455 23.88 -15.59 11.44
N THR A 456 23.41 -16.26 12.49
CA THR A 456 24.23 -17.21 13.25
C THR A 456 23.42 -18.33 13.85
N HIS A 457 24.11 -19.43 14.18
CA HIS A 457 23.61 -20.55 14.97
C HIS A 457 24.29 -20.64 16.34
N TYR A 458 25.26 -19.76 16.64
CA TYR A 458 26.02 -19.79 17.88
C TYR A 458 25.27 -19.11 19.03
N PRO A 459 25.02 -19.81 20.15
CA PRO A 459 24.40 -19.20 21.34
C PRO A 459 25.18 -18.01 21.90
N GLU A 460 26.51 -18.04 21.79
CA GLU A 460 27.42 -17.00 22.29
C GLU A 460 27.13 -15.64 21.62
N LEU A 461 26.72 -15.64 20.35
CA LEU A 461 26.33 -14.43 19.62
C LEU A 461 24.95 -13.89 20.05
N LYS A 462 24.06 -14.73 20.60
CA LYS A 462 22.78 -14.28 21.17
C LYS A 462 23.01 -13.38 22.40
N ALA A 463 23.92 -13.78 23.30
CA ALA A 463 24.27 -12.97 24.46
C ALA A 463 25.05 -11.70 24.07
N TYR A 464 25.88 -11.80 23.03
CA TYR A 464 26.68 -10.70 22.51
C TYR A 464 25.84 -9.51 22.01
N GLY A 465 24.83 -9.76 21.17
CA GLY A 465 24.00 -8.69 20.58
C GLY A 465 23.11 -7.93 21.57
N TYR A 466 22.96 -8.41 22.81
CA TYR A 466 22.21 -7.72 23.87
C TYR A 466 23.09 -6.77 24.70
N ASN A 467 24.35 -7.13 24.95
CA ASN A 467 25.23 -6.41 25.88
C ASN A 467 26.01 -5.26 25.23
N ARG A 468 25.91 -5.09 23.90
CA ARG A 468 26.69 -4.12 23.13
C ARG A 468 25.79 -2.98 22.63
N PRO A 469 26.10 -1.71 22.95
CA PRO A 469 25.40 -0.58 22.36
C PRO A 469 25.62 -0.59 20.84
N GLY A 470 24.60 -0.22 20.06
CA GLY A 470 24.71 -0.23 18.60
C GLY A 470 24.36 -1.56 17.92
N MET A 471 24.10 -2.61 18.71
CA MET A 471 23.78 -3.94 18.21
C MET A 471 22.41 -4.40 18.73
N THR A 472 21.75 -5.28 17.98
CA THR A 472 20.48 -5.87 18.39
C THR A 472 20.35 -7.28 17.85
N ASN A 473 19.73 -8.15 18.64
CA ASN A 473 19.35 -9.49 18.19
C ASN A 473 18.03 -9.45 17.45
N ALA A 474 17.88 -10.32 16.45
CA ALA A 474 16.60 -10.67 15.87
C ALA A 474 16.44 -12.18 15.84
N SER A 475 15.20 -12.64 15.77
CA SER A 475 14.87 -14.05 15.62
C SER A 475 13.85 -14.27 14.53
N VAL A 476 13.88 -15.45 13.91
CA VAL A 476 12.81 -15.90 13.04
C VAL A 476 11.84 -16.75 13.85
N GLU A 477 10.54 -16.42 13.76
CA GLU A 477 9.49 -17.10 14.51
C GLU A 477 9.22 -18.51 13.94
N PHE A 478 8.99 -19.46 14.86
CA PHE A 478 8.75 -20.86 14.56
C PHE A 478 7.55 -21.36 15.34
N ASP A 479 6.54 -21.87 14.63
CA ASP A 479 5.36 -22.42 15.26
C ASP A 479 5.66 -23.86 15.71
N ILE A 480 5.77 -24.03 17.03
CA ILE A 480 6.00 -25.33 17.66
C ILE A 480 4.79 -26.23 17.44
N ASP A 481 3.56 -25.67 17.42
CA ASP A 481 2.29 -26.38 17.25
C ASP A 481 2.14 -27.06 15.89
N THR A 482 2.51 -26.37 14.83
CA THR A 482 2.46 -26.90 13.46
C THR A 482 3.78 -27.50 12.99
N LEU A 483 4.87 -27.31 13.74
CA LEU A 483 6.26 -27.63 13.35
C LEU A 483 6.68 -26.93 12.05
N SER A 484 6.15 -25.73 11.79
CA SER A 484 6.46 -24.95 10.59
C SER A 484 7.05 -23.57 10.94
N PRO A 485 8.03 -23.08 10.18
CA PRO A 485 8.46 -21.69 10.28
C PRO A 485 7.32 -20.74 9.88
N THR A 486 7.15 -19.63 10.59
CA THR A 486 6.20 -18.57 10.19
C THR A 486 6.85 -17.52 9.29
N TYR A 487 8.18 -17.57 9.15
CA TYR A 487 9.01 -16.64 8.37
C TYR A 487 8.91 -15.16 8.81
N ARG A 488 8.36 -14.92 10.00
CA ARG A 488 8.29 -13.58 10.62
C ARG A 488 9.58 -13.28 11.38
N LEU A 489 10.16 -12.12 11.11
CA LEU A 489 11.34 -11.60 11.79
C LEU A 489 10.92 -10.77 13.02
N LEU A 490 11.47 -11.11 14.18
CA LEU A 490 11.26 -10.43 15.44
C LEU A 490 12.53 -9.68 15.85
N ILE A 491 12.61 -8.39 15.56
CA ILE A 491 13.75 -7.54 15.92
C ILE A 491 13.69 -7.16 17.41
N GLY A 492 14.82 -7.26 18.11
CA GLY A 492 14.96 -6.99 19.54
C GLY A 492 14.89 -8.24 20.41
N VAL A 493 14.62 -9.41 19.82
CA VAL A 493 14.38 -10.65 20.57
C VAL A 493 15.34 -11.74 20.07
N PRO A 494 16.19 -12.30 20.94
CA PRO A 494 16.97 -13.49 20.61
C PRO A 494 16.05 -14.72 20.54
N GLY A 495 16.25 -15.61 19.57
CA GLY A 495 15.37 -16.77 19.37
C GLY A 495 15.71 -17.94 20.29
N ARG A 496 14.70 -18.69 20.73
CA ARG A 496 14.89 -19.96 21.48
C ARG A 496 15.47 -21.08 20.63
N SER A 497 16.17 -22.00 21.30
CA SER A 497 16.64 -23.25 20.71
C SER A 497 15.59 -24.38 20.86
N ASN A 498 14.64 -24.50 19.93
CA ASN A 498 13.47 -25.42 20.07
C ASN A 498 13.76 -26.90 19.78
N ALA A 499 15.04 -27.31 19.73
CA ALA A 499 15.43 -28.65 19.27
C ALA A 499 14.80 -29.80 20.07
N PHE A 500 14.64 -29.63 21.38
CA PHE A 500 14.04 -30.66 22.24
C PHE A 500 12.52 -30.77 22.06
N GLU A 501 11.81 -29.65 21.93
CA GLU A 501 10.35 -29.62 21.74
C GLU A 501 9.96 -30.16 20.37
N ILE A 502 10.77 -29.84 19.35
CA ILE A 502 10.64 -30.43 18.00
C ILE A 502 10.88 -31.94 18.08
N SER A 503 11.95 -32.38 18.76
CA SER A 503 12.27 -33.80 18.88
C SER A 503 11.18 -34.59 19.62
N GLU A 504 10.59 -34.03 20.69
CA GLU A 504 9.46 -34.64 21.42
C GLU A 504 8.25 -34.84 20.51
N ARG A 505 7.91 -33.83 19.71
CA ARG A 505 6.78 -33.91 18.76
C ARG A 505 7.03 -34.86 17.59
N LEU A 506 8.28 -34.97 17.14
CA LEU A 506 8.68 -35.97 16.14
C LEU A 506 8.70 -37.41 16.70
N GLY A 507 8.42 -37.59 18.00
CA GLY A 507 8.26 -38.89 18.63
C GLY A 507 9.51 -39.42 19.33
N LEU A 508 10.53 -38.58 19.59
CA LEU A 508 11.67 -38.98 20.39
C LEU A 508 11.24 -39.20 21.85
N ASP A 509 11.64 -40.34 22.42
CA ASP A 509 11.27 -40.70 23.79
C ASP A 509 11.71 -39.62 24.79
N LYS A 510 10.78 -39.21 25.65
CA LYS A 510 10.99 -38.20 26.68
C LYS A 510 12.17 -38.53 27.59
N GLN A 511 12.44 -39.81 27.87
CA GLN A 511 13.61 -40.22 28.65
C GLN A 511 14.94 -39.87 27.97
N ILE A 512 15.01 -39.91 26.64
CA ILE A 512 16.20 -39.52 25.86
C ILE A 512 16.34 -37.99 25.91
N ILE A 513 15.24 -37.26 25.78
CA ILE A 513 15.21 -35.80 25.84
C ILE A 513 15.65 -35.30 27.22
N ASP A 514 15.09 -35.88 28.29
CA ASP A 514 15.43 -35.49 29.66
C ASP A 514 16.90 -35.79 29.98
N ARG A 515 17.42 -36.91 29.47
CA ARG A 515 18.86 -37.22 29.55
C ARG A 515 19.70 -36.23 28.74
N ALA A 516 19.27 -35.85 27.54
CA ALA A 516 19.96 -34.87 26.71
C ALA A 516 20.01 -33.47 27.35
N LYS A 517 18.91 -33.03 27.97
CA LYS A 517 18.83 -31.79 28.77
C LYS A 517 19.79 -31.81 29.97
N SER A 518 20.12 -32.98 30.52
CA SER A 518 21.12 -33.07 31.60
C SER A 518 22.56 -32.82 31.15
N PHE A 519 22.84 -32.93 29.84
CA PHE A 519 24.16 -32.65 29.27
C PHE A 519 24.36 -31.18 28.88
N THR A 520 23.27 -30.40 28.79
CA THR A 520 23.36 -28.95 28.58
C THR A 520 23.56 -28.28 29.94
N GLY A 521 24.78 -27.77 30.20
CA GLY A 521 25.17 -27.22 31.51
C GLY A 521 24.31 -26.06 32.01
N THR A 522 24.35 -25.81 33.33
CA THR A 522 23.54 -24.82 34.07
C THR A 522 23.61 -23.39 33.52
N ASP A 523 24.79 -22.92 33.09
CA ASP A 523 24.98 -21.55 32.59
C ASP A 523 24.25 -21.27 31.27
N ARG A 524 24.07 -22.30 30.41
CA ARG A 524 23.27 -22.17 29.18
C ARG A 524 21.76 -22.14 29.46
N GLY A 525 21.33 -22.79 30.54
CA GLY A 525 19.92 -22.84 30.94
C GLY A 525 19.38 -21.49 31.43
N GLU A 526 20.19 -20.73 32.17
CA GLU A 526 19.77 -19.41 32.68
C GLU A 526 19.55 -18.40 31.54
N VAL A 527 20.46 -18.36 30.56
CA VAL A 527 20.32 -17.50 29.37
C VAL A 527 19.08 -17.88 28.56
N GLU A 528 18.87 -19.15 28.24
CA GLU A 528 17.68 -19.60 27.50
C GLU A 528 16.37 -19.32 28.30
N SER A 529 16.39 -19.42 29.63
CA SER A 529 15.22 -19.07 30.47
C SER A 529 14.89 -17.58 30.45
N MET A 530 15.92 -16.72 30.43
CA MET A 530 15.76 -15.27 30.33
C MET A 530 15.19 -14.89 28.95
N ILE A 531 15.75 -15.47 27.89
CA ILE A 531 15.26 -15.32 26.50
C ILE A 531 13.79 -15.73 26.42
N ALA A 532 13.43 -16.87 27.04
CA ALA A 532 12.06 -17.33 27.06
C ALA A 532 11.11 -16.33 27.73
N SER A 533 11.49 -15.78 28.89
CA SER A 533 10.66 -14.80 29.58
C SER A 533 10.45 -13.50 28.78
N LEU A 534 11.46 -13.08 27.99
CA LEU A 534 11.39 -11.89 27.15
C LEU A 534 10.47 -12.09 25.94
N GLU A 535 10.57 -13.23 25.26
CA GLU A 535 9.65 -13.63 24.19
C GLU A 535 8.20 -13.67 24.68
N ASP A 536 7.94 -14.35 25.79
CA ASP A 536 6.58 -14.45 26.36
C ASP A 536 6.02 -13.07 26.73
N SER A 537 6.85 -12.19 27.30
CA SER A 537 6.46 -10.82 27.63
C SER A 537 6.13 -10.00 26.38
N ARG A 538 6.90 -10.16 25.30
CA ARG A 538 6.67 -9.44 24.06
C ARG A 538 5.44 -9.96 23.32
N LEU A 539 5.29 -11.27 23.17
CA LEU A 539 4.10 -11.88 22.55
C LEU A 539 2.81 -11.45 23.25
N ARG A 540 2.83 -11.33 24.59
CA ARG A 540 1.71 -10.74 25.34
C ARG A 540 1.50 -9.27 25.01
N SER A 541 2.58 -8.50 24.95
CA SER A 541 2.51 -7.06 24.62
C SER A 541 1.97 -6.82 23.19
N GLU A 542 2.35 -7.65 22.23
CA GLU A 542 1.84 -7.59 20.84
C GLU A 542 0.37 -7.97 20.79
N LYS A 543 -0.06 -9.06 21.46
CA LYS A 543 -1.48 -9.41 21.56
C LYS A 543 -2.31 -8.31 22.23
N ASP A 544 -1.81 -7.75 23.33
CA ASP A 544 -2.47 -6.64 24.03
C ASP A 544 -2.59 -5.40 23.11
N ALA A 545 -1.57 -5.14 22.28
CA ALA A 545 -1.57 -4.05 21.30
C ALA A 545 -2.59 -4.29 20.18
N ASP A 546 -2.64 -5.49 19.61
CA ASP A 546 -3.62 -5.88 18.59
C ASP A 546 -5.05 -5.80 19.11
N GLU A 547 -5.31 -6.31 20.33
CA GLU A 547 -6.60 -6.19 21.00
C GLU A 547 -6.98 -4.73 21.24
N THR A 548 -6.03 -3.91 21.69
CA THR A 548 -6.24 -2.47 21.89
C THR A 548 -6.57 -1.77 20.58
N HIS A 549 -5.91 -2.12 19.48
CA HIS A 549 -6.16 -1.55 18.16
C HIS A 549 -7.54 -1.94 17.63
N ALA A 550 -7.95 -3.21 17.80
CA ALA A 550 -9.30 -3.66 17.44
C ALA A 550 -10.38 -2.91 18.23
N ILE A 551 -10.19 -2.73 19.54
CA ILE A 551 -11.09 -1.96 20.41
C ILE A 551 -11.15 -0.49 19.96
N LEU A 552 -10.03 0.10 19.56
CA LEU A 552 -9.97 1.48 19.07
C LEU A 552 -10.85 1.63 17.81
N LEU A 553 -10.68 0.75 16.82
CA LEU A 553 -11.46 0.78 15.57
C LEU A 553 -12.95 0.60 15.84
N GLU A 554 -13.33 -0.31 16.74
CA GLU A 554 -14.72 -0.51 17.15
C GLU A 554 -15.28 0.74 17.86
N THR A 555 -14.48 1.36 18.73
CA THR A 555 -14.86 2.59 19.44
C THR A 555 -15.06 3.75 18.47
N GLU A 556 -14.20 3.91 17.46
CA GLU A 556 -14.38 4.94 16.43
C GLU A 556 -15.63 4.71 15.58
N ARG A 557 -15.94 3.45 15.27
CA ARG A 557 -17.15 3.06 14.55
C ARG A 557 -18.40 3.40 15.38
N LEU A 558 -18.45 2.96 16.63
CA LEU A 558 -19.53 3.25 17.58
C LEU A 558 -19.72 4.75 17.81
N LYS A 559 -18.61 5.50 17.89
CA LYS A 559 -18.66 6.96 18.04
C LYS A 559 -19.33 7.62 16.82
N ARG A 560 -18.99 7.20 15.60
CA ARG A 560 -19.63 7.69 14.37
C ARG A 560 -21.13 7.36 14.36
N GLU A 561 -21.51 6.13 14.70
CA GLU A 561 -22.92 5.72 14.80
C GLU A 561 -23.67 6.57 15.83
N LEU A 562 -23.08 6.81 17.00
CA LEU A 562 -23.70 7.61 18.07
C LEU A 562 -23.86 9.08 17.64
N GLU A 563 -22.89 9.65 16.92
CA GLU A 563 -22.98 11.01 16.38
C GLU A 563 -24.11 11.14 15.35
N GLU A 564 -24.29 10.13 14.48
CA GLU A 564 -25.40 10.08 13.53
C GLU A 564 -26.76 9.98 14.24
N GLU A 565 -26.90 9.07 15.21
CA GLU A 565 -28.13 8.94 16.00
C GLU A 565 -28.44 10.20 16.81
N TRP A 566 -27.42 10.83 17.40
CA TRP A 566 -27.56 12.08 18.13
C TRP A 566 -28.06 13.23 17.24
N ASN A 567 -27.52 13.33 16.03
CA ASN A 567 -27.97 14.30 15.04
C ASN A 567 -29.42 14.05 14.63
N GLN A 568 -29.82 12.80 14.41
CA GLN A 568 -31.21 12.43 14.11
C GLN A 568 -32.15 12.77 15.28
N PHE A 569 -31.75 12.45 16.51
CA PHE A 569 -32.52 12.77 17.71
C PHE A 569 -32.74 14.29 17.87
N ASN A 570 -31.69 15.10 17.67
CA ASN A 570 -31.79 16.56 17.74
C ASN A 570 -32.72 17.12 16.67
N GLN A 571 -32.65 16.63 15.43
CA GLN A 571 -33.58 17.02 14.38
C GLN A 571 -35.04 16.67 14.72
N GLN A 572 -35.28 15.50 15.31
CA GLN A 572 -36.63 15.10 15.75
C GLN A 572 -37.13 16.00 16.89
N LYS A 573 -36.26 16.28 17.87
CA LYS A 573 -36.57 17.19 18.97
C LYS A 573 -36.94 18.58 18.47
N GLU A 574 -36.16 19.15 17.56
CA GLU A 574 -36.43 20.48 16.98
C GLU A 574 -37.74 20.50 16.18
N LYS A 575 -38.04 19.44 15.41
CA LYS A 575 -39.33 19.26 14.73
C LYS A 575 -40.51 19.16 15.71
N LEU A 576 -40.33 18.53 16.86
CA LEU A 576 -41.37 18.46 17.89
C LEU A 576 -41.58 19.80 18.59
N GLU A 577 -40.50 20.52 18.92
CA GLU A 577 -40.57 21.84 19.55
C GLU A 577 -41.23 22.88 18.63
N THR A 578 -40.89 22.87 17.34
CA THR A 578 -41.52 23.76 16.34
C THR A 578 -43.02 23.46 16.20
N LYS A 579 -43.40 22.19 16.05
CA LYS A 579 -44.82 21.78 16.05
C LYS A 579 -45.57 22.16 17.34
N ALA A 580 -44.90 22.05 18.49
CA ALA A 580 -45.49 22.44 19.78
C ALA A 580 -45.70 23.96 19.85
N LYS A 581 -44.73 24.76 19.39
CA LYS A 581 -44.84 26.23 19.31
C LYS A 581 -45.93 26.67 18.35
N GLU A 582 -46.05 26.05 17.17
CA GLU A 582 -47.13 26.34 16.22
C GLU A 582 -48.50 26.03 16.79
N LYS A 583 -48.69 24.84 17.39
CA LYS A 583 -49.94 24.48 18.07
C LYS A 583 -50.27 25.42 19.23
N ALA A 584 -49.28 25.83 20.01
CA ALA A 584 -49.49 26.80 21.09
C ALA A 584 -49.91 28.16 20.52
N LYS A 585 -49.30 28.60 19.42
CA LYS A 585 -49.65 29.86 18.75
C LYS A 585 -51.08 29.82 18.19
N THR A 586 -51.49 28.74 17.54
CA THR A 586 -52.87 28.60 17.04
C THR A 586 -53.88 28.60 18.17
N ILE A 587 -53.63 27.88 19.27
CA ILE A 587 -54.51 27.88 20.45
C ILE A 587 -54.67 29.31 21.01
N VAL A 588 -53.57 30.08 21.08
CA VAL A 588 -53.61 31.46 21.58
C VAL A 588 -54.33 32.41 20.61
N GLU A 589 -54.14 32.24 19.30
CA GLU A 589 -54.85 33.03 18.28
C GLU A 589 -56.35 32.74 18.26
N ASP A 590 -56.74 31.46 18.37
CA ASP A 590 -58.14 31.04 18.46
C ASP A 590 -58.80 31.60 19.73
N ALA A 591 -58.12 31.49 20.88
CA ALA A 591 -58.58 32.08 22.14
C ALA A 591 -58.74 33.62 22.06
N LYS A 592 -57.81 34.31 21.40
CA LYS A 592 -57.91 35.76 21.16
C LYS A 592 -59.11 36.11 20.28
N ARG A 593 -59.35 35.34 19.21
CA ARG A 593 -60.44 35.58 18.28
C ARG A 593 -61.80 35.35 18.94
N GLU A 594 -61.92 34.31 19.76
CA GLU A 594 -63.11 34.08 20.58
C GLU A 594 -63.32 35.20 21.60
N ALA A 595 -62.28 35.63 22.30
CA ALA A 595 -62.35 36.74 23.25
C ALA A 595 -62.78 38.06 22.57
N GLU A 596 -62.23 38.38 21.39
CA GLU A 596 -62.63 39.56 20.61
C GLU A 596 -64.09 39.48 20.13
N ALA A 597 -64.56 38.32 19.71
CA ALA A 597 -65.96 38.10 19.34
C ALA A 597 -66.90 38.35 20.52
N VAL A 598 -66.57 37.81 21.70
CA VAL A 598 -67.34 38.03 22.94
C VAL A 598 -67.31 39.51 23.35
N ILE A 599 -66.17 40.19 23.24
CA ILE A 599 -66.06 41.63 23.53
C ILE A 599 -66.88 42.47 22.54
N SER A 600 -66.90 42.10 21.27
CA SER A 600 -67.71 42.75 20.23
C SER A 600 -69.19 42.59 20.51
N ASP A 601 -69.64 41.39 20.85
CA ASP A 601 -71.04 41.11 21.22
C ASP A 601 -71.45 41.93 22.45
N LEU A 602 -70.59 41.99 23.47
CA LEU A 602 -70.80 42.82 24.66
C LEU A 602 -70.89 44.31 24.34
N ARG A 603 -70.06 44.83 23.41
CA ARG A 603 -70.13 46.23 22.96
C ARG A 603 -71.40 46.50 22.16
N ALA A 604 -71.82 45.59 21.28
CA ALA A 604 -73.06 45.71 20.53
C ALA A 604 -74.29 45.69 21.44
N MET A 605 -74.31 44.82 22.45
CA MET A 605 -75.35 44.79 23.49
C MET A 605 -75.38 46.09 24.30
N ARG A 606 -74.22 46.66 24.64
CA ARG A 606 -74.12 47.93 25.37
C ARG A 606 -74.56 49.15 24.55
N LEU A 607 -74.34 49.15 23.23
CA LEU A 607 -74.74 50.23 22.32
C LEU A 607 -76.23 50.18 21.96
N ASN A 608 -76.84 48.98 21.94
CA ASN A 608 -78.25 48.81 21.58
C ASN A 608 -79.24 48.83 22.77
N ALA A 609 -78.76 48.78 24.01
CA ALA A 609 -79.61 48.79 25.20
C ALA A 609 -79.53 50.11 25.98
N GLY A 610 -80.46 51.03 25.69
CA GLY A 610 -80.83 52.08 26.63
C GLY A 610 -81.40 51.49 27.91
N ALA A 611 -80.71 51.68 29.02
CA ALA A 611 -81.19 51.51 30.41
C ALA A 611 -82.11 50.30 30.68
N ASN A 612 -81.56 49.07 30.57
CA ASN A 612 -81.85 47.91 31.42
C ASN A 612 -81.19 46.65 30.82
N VAL A 613 -79.91 46.43 31.12
CA VAL A 613 -79.25 45.15 30.84
C VAL A 613 -79.50 44.23 32.04
N LYS A 614 -80.08 43.04 31.80
CA LYS A 614 -80.36 42.05 32.85
C LYS A 614 -79.04 41.41 33.31
N GLU A 615 -78.84 41.34 34.63
CA GLU A 615 -77.60 40.85 35.27
C GLU A 615 -77.20 39.42 34.85
N HIS A 616 -78.17 38.58 34.45
CA HIS A 616 -77.93 37.20 34.00
C HIS A 616 -77.17 37.11 32.66
N GLU A 617 -77.41 38.03 31.72
CA GLU A 617 -76.75 38.03 30.40
C GLU A 617 -75.29 38.48 30.48
N LEU A 618 -74.98 39.37 31.44
CA LEU A 618 -73.61 39.77 31.77
C LEU A 618 -72.83 38.63 32.42
N ILE A 619 -73.48 37.79 33.23
CA ILE A 619 -72.86 36.62 33.86
C ILE A 619 -72.53 35.54 32.82
N ASP A 620 -73.44 35.25 31.89
CA ASP A 620 -73.19 34.28 30.81
C ASP A 620 -72.09 34.73 29.84
N ALA A 621 -72.04 36.02 29.49
CA ALA A 621 -70.95 36.55 28.68
C ALA A 621 -69.60 36.51 29.41
N ARG A 622 -69.59 36.76 30.72
CA ARG A 622 -68.38 36.67 31.56
C ARG A 622 -67.91 35.23 31.71
N LYS A 623 -68.83 34.27 31.82
CA LYS A 623 -68.54 32.83 31.90
C LYS A 623 -67.95 32.30 30.59
N ARG A 624 -68.46 32.75 29.43
CA ARG A 624 -67.87 32.43 28.11
C ARG A 624 -66.47 33.05 27.93
N LEU A 625 -66.24 34.24 28.47
CA LEU A 625 -64.92 34.87 28.45
C LEU A 625 -63.92 34.10 29.34
N ASP A 626 -64.36 33.66 30.52
CA ASP A 626 -63.54 32.84 31.43
C ASP A 626 -63.25 31.44 30.83
N GLU A 627 -64.21 30.85 30.09
CA GLU A 627 -64.05 29.57 29.38
C GLU A 627 -63.14 29.66 28.13
N ALA A 628 -63.11 30.81 27.43
CA ALA A 628 -62.26 31.05 26.26
C ALA A 628 -60.81 31.43 26.61
N THR A 629 -60.53 31.83 27.86
CA THR A 629 -59.16 31.95 28.35
C THR A 629 -58.55 30.58 28.63
N PRO A 630 -57.43 30.19 27.99
CA PRO A 630 -56.78 28.93 28.32
C PRO A 630 -56.38 28.92 29.79
N ALA A 631 -56.93 27.95 30.54
CA ALA A 631 -56.55 27.66 31.92
C ALA A 631 -55.08 27.23 31.96
N GLY A 632 -54.17 28.19 32.15
CA GLY A 632 -52.74 27.91 32.03
C GLY A 632 -51.83 29.09 32.32
N ASN A 633 -51.95 29.69 33.50
CA ASN A 633 -50.79 30.09 34.33
C ASN A 633 -51.31 30.72 35.63
N GLN A 634 -51.74 29.87 36.56
CA GLN A 634 -51.50 30.20 37.96
C GLN A 634 -49.98 30.16 38.15
N PRO A 635 -49.29 31.26 38.49
CA PRO A 635 -47.95 31.13 39.01
C PRO A 635 -48.07 30.24 40.26
N ALA A 636 -47.34 29.12 40.24
CA ALA A 636 -47.11 28.31 41.42
C ALA A 636 -46.79 29.24 42.62
N PRO A 637 -47.22 28.90 43.84
CA PRO A 637 -47.08 29.78 45.00
C PRO A 637 -45.64 30.29 45.06
N VAL A 638 -45.50 31.61 44.90
CA VAL A 638 -44.26 32.33 45.16
C VAL A 638 -43.93 31.99 46.60
N GLN A 639 -42.96 31.09 46.81
CA GLN A 639 -42.32 30.98 48.10
C GLN A 639 -41.86 32.40 48.43
N ALA A 640 -42.35 32.90 49.56
CA ALA A 640 -42.03 34.22 50.06
C ALA A 640 -40.52 34.46 49.87
N LYS A 641 -40.18 35.49 49.09
CA LYS A 641 -38.82 36.03 49.03
C LYS A 641 -38.35 36.18 50.47
N ALA A 642 -37.39 35.36 50.87
CA ALA A 642 -36.63 35.63 52.08
C ALA A 642 -36.05 37.04 51.91
N ALA A 643 -36.24 37.88 52.92
CA ALA A 643 -35.67 39.22 52.96
C ALA A 643 -34.19 39.17 52.57
N PRO A 644 -33.67 40.15 51.80
CA PRO A 644 -32.27 40.15 51.39
C PRO A 644 -31.40 40.17 52.63
N ARG A 645 -30.76 39.02 52.91
CA ARG A 645 -29.71 38.96 53.92
C ARG A 645 -28.52 39.71 53.33
N PRO A 646 -27.91 40.67 54.06
CA PRO A 646 -26.69 41.32 53.60
C PRO A 646 -25.61 40.25 53.40
N LEU A 647 -25.00 40.24 52.22
CA LEU A 647 -23.92 39.32 51.86
C LEU A 647 -22.73 39.50 52.82
N GLN A 648 -22.15 38.40 53.29
CA GLN A 648 -20.99 38.42 54.17
C GLN A 648 -19.79 37.75 53.49
N VAL A 649 -18.59 38.17 53.90
CA VAL A 649 -17.35 37.51 53.50
C VAL A 649 -17.42 36.04 53.90
N GLY A 650 -17.17 35.14 52.94
CA GLY A 650 -17.25 33.69 53.10
C GLY A 650 -18.54 33.05 52.56
N ASP A 651 -19.55 33.82 52.16
CA ASP A 651 -20.76 33.25 51.56
C ASP A 651 -20.49 32.69 50.14
N GLU A 652 -21.12 31.56 49.81
CA GLU A 652 -21.19 31.06 48.44
C GLU A 652 -22.29 31.81 47.68
N VAL A 653 -21.91 32.42 46.57
CA VAL A 653 -22.80 33.19 45.70
C VAL A 653 -22.72 32.64 44.27
N GLN A 654 -23.83 32.68 43.56
CA GLN A 654 -23.84 32.45 42.12
C GLN A 654 -23.64 33.78 41.41
N VAL A 655 -22.65 33.84 40.53
CA VAL A 655 -22.39 35.02 39.71
C VAL A 655 -23.26 34.94 38.47
N LEU A 656 -24.28 35.80 38.40
CA LEU A 656 -25.32 35.74 37.38
C LEU A 656 -24.76 35.91 35.96
N GLN A 657 -23.73 36.75 35.78
CA GLN A 657 -23.12 37.00 34.47
C GLN A 657 -22.39 35.78 33.89
N TYR A 658 -21.88 34.88 34.74
CA TYR A 658 -21.10 33.72 34.31
C TYR A 658 -21.81 32.39 34.58
N GLY A 659 -22.94 32.41 35.29
CA GLY A 659 -23.68 31.22 35.69
C GLY A 659 -22.92 30.30 36.67
N GLN A 660 -21.75 30.71 37.16
CA GLN A 660 -20.86 29.90 38.00
C GLN A 660 -20.95 30.31 39.48
N LYS A 661 -20.66 29.35 40.36
CA LYS A 661 -20.59 29.57 41.80
C LYS A 661 -19.22 30.13 42.17
N GLY A 662 -19.19 31.10 43.07
CA GLY A 662 -17.98 31.64 43.65
C GLY A 662 -18.14 31.96 45.13
N THR A 663 -17.02 32.15 45.82
CA THR A 663 -16.99 32.49 47.24
C THR A 663 -16.61 33.95 47.41
N LEU A 664 -17.37 34.69 48.22
CA LEU A 664 -17.05 36.08 48.57
C LEU A 664 -15.80 36.13 49.45
N LEU A 665 -14.74 36.81 49.01
CA LEU A 665 -13.50 36.93 49.78
C LEU A 665 -13.41 38.24 50.56
N GLU A 666 -13.80 39.35 49.94
CA GLU A 666 -13.65 40.68 50.54
C GLU A 666 -14.64 41.65 49.90
N LYS A 667 -15.19 42.57 50.71
CA LYS A 667 -15.99 43.68 50.22
C LYS A 667 -15.08 44.90 50.03
N THR A 668 -14.86 45.31 48.79
CA THR A 668 -13.90 46.37 48.43
C THR A 668 -14.53 47.76 48.45
N SER A 669 -15.84 47.87 48.22
CA SER A 669 -16.61 49.11 48.29
C SER A 669 -18.05 48.84 48.78
N SER A 670 -18.89 49.86 48.95
CA SER A 670 -20.30 49.65 49.35
C SER A 670 -21.08 48.77 48.37
N GLU A 671 -20.64 48.69 47.10
CA GLU A 671 -21.34 47.97 46.03
C GLU A 671 -20.48 46.92 45.29
N ASP A 672 -19.19 46.78 45.59
CA ASP A 672 -18.27 45.86 44.90
C ASP A 672 -17.67 44.80 45.83
N TRP A 673 -17.54 43.57 45.32
CA TRP A 673 -17.04 42.39 46.01
C TRP A 673 -15.98 41.64 45.20
N ILE A 674 -14.90 41.24 45.85
CA ILE A 674 -13.95 40.28 45.29
C ILE A 674 -14.51 38.87 45.48
N VAL A 675 -14.83 38.21 44.38
CA VAL A 675 -15.36 36.85 44.34
C VAL A 675 -14.32 35.92 43.74
N GLN A 676 -14.11 34.78 44.39
CA GLN A 676 -13.29 33.71 43.87
C GLN A 676 -14.16 32.69 43.14
N ILE A 677 -13.93 32.52 41.85
CA ILE A 677 -14.58 31.50 41.01
C ILE A 677 -13.50 30.49 40.61
N GLY A 678 -13.49 29.32 41.23
CA GLY A 678 -12.42 28.34 41.08
C GLY A 678 -11.06 28.89 41.54
N ILE A 679 -10.11 29.01 40.60
CA ILE A 679 -8.75 29.54 40.84
C ILE A 679 -8.62 31.05 40.56
N LEU A 680 -9.65 31.69 40.00
CA LEU A 680 -9.61 33.10 39.58
C LEU A 680 -10.30 33.99 40.63
N LYS A 681 -9.70 35.17 40.91
CA LYS A 681 -10.30 36.21 41.76
C LYS A 681 -10.66 37.42 40.90
N MET A 682 -11.90 37.88 41.00
CA MET A 682 -12.39 39.01 40.21
C MET A 682 -13.31 39.91 41.04
N ASN A 683 -13.35 41.20 40.68
CA ASN A 683 -14.19 42.19 41.34
C ASN A 683 -15.56 42.28 40.64
N ILE A 684 -16.65 42.02 41.35
CA ILE A 684 -18.02 41.95 40.84
C ILE A 684 -18.95 42.80 41.70
N LYS A 685 -19.87 43.52 41.05
CA LYS A 685 -20.91 44.32 41.72
C LYS A 685 -21.91 43.44 42.46
N GLU A 686 -22.36 43.89 43.62
CA GLU A 686 -23.34 43.22 44.49
C GLU A 686 -24.65 42.89 43.76
N SER A 687 -25.05 43.70 42.77
CA SER A 687 -26.24 43.44 41.94
C SER A 687 -26.13 42.21 41.04
N GLY A 688 -24.91 41.70 40.78
CA GLY A 688 -24.64 40.54 39.93
C GLY A 688 -24.48 39.22 40.71
N LEU A 689 -24.71 39.23 42.02
CA LEU A 689 -24.44 38.12 42.94
C LEU A 689 -25.72 37.65 43.62
N GLU A 690 -25.96 36.34 43.62
CA GLU A 690 -27.10 35.73 44.30
C GLU A 690 -26.63 34.72 45.35
N TYR A 691 -27.04 34.89 46.61
CA TYR A 691 -26.64 34.00 47.71
C TYR A 691 -27.16 32.56 47.50
N VAL A 692 -26.26 31.59 47.55
CA VAL A 692 -26.60 30.17 47.47
C VAL A 692 -26.48 29.57 48.88
N LYS A 693 -27.59 29.03 49.40
CA LYS A 693 -27.58 28.36 50.70
C LYS A 693 -26.71 27.09 50.62
N PRO A 694 -25.66 26.94 51.44
CA PRO A 694 -24.75 25.81 51.33
C PRO A 694 -25.49 24.51 51.64
N LYS A 695 -25.43 23.54 50.71
CA LYS A 695 -25.77 22.14 51.01
C LYS A 695 -24.64 21.58 51.87
N LYS A 696 -24.97 20.96 53.01
CA LYS A 696 -23.97 20.24 53.83
C LYS A 696 -23.36 19.10 52.99
N GLU A 697 -22.17 19.33 52.47
CA GLU A 697 -21.36 18.32 51.81
C GLU A 697 -20.70 17.41 52.86
N LYS A 698 -20.82 16.10 52.64
CA LYS A 698 -20.06 15.10 53.39
C LYS A 698 -18.61 15.17 52.94
N GLN A 699 -17.70 15.22 53.90
CA GLN A 699 -16.25 15.29 53.66
C GLN A 699 -15.77 14.12 52.79
N PRO A 700 -15.02 14.35 51.71
CA PRO A 700 -14.35 13.29 50.99
C PRO A 700 -13.11 12.87 51.78
N VAL A 701 -13.04 11.59 52.13
CA VAL A 701 -11.80 10.97 52.61
C VAL A 701 -10.91 10.74 51.39
N VAL A 702 -9.68 11.23 51.47
CA VAL A 702 -8.63 10.99 50.47
C VAL A 702 -8.31 9.50 50.46
N THR A 703 -8.54 8.81 49.35
CA THR A 703 -8.09 7.43 49.13
C THR A 703 -6.98 7.40 48.09
N THR A 704 -5.80 7.05 48.55
CA THR A 704 -4.65 6.62 47.74
C THR A 704 -5.04 5.37 46.95
N SER A 705 -5.05 5.45 45.63
CA SER A 705 -5.42 4.32 44.78
C SER A 705 -4.29 3.28 44.70
N VAL A 706 -4.51 2.10 45.29
CA VAL A 706 -3.77 0.88 44.94
C VAL A 706 -4.65 0.09 43.97
N ARG A 707 -4.21 -0.01 42.71
CA ARG A 707 -4.81 -0.89 41.70
C ARG A 707 -4.66 -2.34 42.17
N ASN A 708 -5.76 -3.09 42.29
CA ASN A 708 -5.72 -4.53 42.09
C ASN A 708 -7.08 -5.16 41.73
N ARG A 709 -7.05 -5.86 40.59
CA ARG A 709 -7.79 -7.07 40.18
C ARG A 709 -9.32 -7.07 40.23
N SER A 710 -9.87 -7.03 39.03
CA SER A 710 -11.22 -7.38 38.60
C SER A 710 -11.72 -8.73 39.14
N GLY A 711 -12.77 -8.68 39.94
CA GLY A 711 -13.72 -9.76 40.17
C GLY A 711 -15.07 -9.13 40.53
N HIS A 712 -16.10 -9.32 39.70
CA HIS A 712 -17.45 -8.83 40.01
C HIS A 712 -17.99 -9.56 41.24
N VAL A 713 -17.98 -8.90 42.41
CA VAL A 713 -18.59 -9.43 43.64
C VAL A 713 -20.10 -9.19 43.57
N LYS A 714 -20.91 -10.24 43.71
CA LYS A 714 -22.38 -10.11 43.74
C LYS A 714 -22.83 -9.49 45.07
N LEU A 715 -23.95 -8.76 45.09
CA LEU A 715 -24.54 -8.17 46.30
C LEU A 715 -25.18 -9.22 47.24
N GLU A 716 -25.26 -10.47 46.80
CA GLU A 716 -25.83 -11.58 47.57
C GLU A 716 -24.90 -12.79 47.58
N LEU A 717 -24.77 -13.43 48.74
CA LEU A 717 -24.08 -14.71 48.94
C LEU A 717 -25.09 -15.79 49.30
N ASP A 718 -25.19 -16.83 48.47
CA ASP A 718 -26.04 -18.00 48.74
C ASP A 718 -25.21 -19.13 49.36
N LEU A 719 -25.62 -19.57 50.55
CA LEU A 719 -25.00 -20.63 51.37
C LEU A 719 -25.93 -21.83 51.57
N ARG A 720 -27.05 -21.89 50.85
CA ARG A 720 -28.01 -23.00 50.98
C ARG A 720 -27.40 -24.30 50.47
N GLY A 721 -27.44 -25.34 51.30
CA GLY A 721 -26.93 -26.67 50.97
C GLY A 721 -25.46 -26.91 51.34
N GLU A 722 -24.78 -25.90 51.90
CA GLU A 722 -23.39 -26.03 52.33
C GLU A 722 -23.25 -26.60 53.74
N ARG A 723 -22.11 -27.23 54.02
CA ARG A 723 -21.73 -27.64 55.38
C ARG A 723 -21.30 -26.42 56.18
N TYR A 724 -21.43 -26.51 57.50
CA TYR A 724 -21.21 -25.39 58.42
C TYR A 724 -19.83 -24.74 58.27
N GLU A 725 -18.76 -25.53 58.22
CA GLU A 725 -17.39 -25.01 58.16
C GLU A 725 -17.09 -24.28 56.84
N ASP A 726 -17.51 -24.86 55.71
CA ASP A 726 -17.34 -24.28 54.38
C ASP A 726 -18.11 -22.95 54.24
N ALA A 727 -19.32 -22.90 54.80
CA ALA A 727 -20.17 -21.72 54.75
C ALA A 727 -19.57 -20.53 55.51
N ILE A 728 -18.87 -20.76 56.63
CA ILE A 728 -18.19 -19.70 57.38
C ILE A 728 -16.97 -19.17 56.61
N GLN A 729 -16.15 -20.05 56.04
CA GLN A 729 -14.99 -19.63 55.23
C GLN A 729 -15.42 -18.83 53.99
N ARG A 730 -16.51 -19.23 53.33
CA ARG A 730 -17.07 -18.48 52.20
C ARG A 730 -17.66 -17.13 52.65
N THR A 731 -18.28 -17.08 53.82
CA THR A 731 -18.77 -15.83 54.39
C THR A 731 -17.62 -14.87 54.69
N GLU A 732 -16.52 -15.36 55.26
CA GLU A 732 -15.32 -14.57 55.55
C GLU A 732 -14.73 -13.95 54.27
N LYS A 733 -14.42 -14.79 53.28
CA LYS A 733 -13.89 -14.32 52.00
C LYS A 733 -14.82 -13.33 51.31
N TYR A 734 -16.12 -13.59 51.34
CA TYR A 734 -17.11 -12.72 50.71
C TYR A 734 -17.23 -11.35 51.38
N ILE A 735 -17.11 -11.27 52.71
CA ILE A 735 -17.13 -9.99 53.43
C ILE A 735 -15.90 -9.16 53.08
N ASP A 736 -14.72 -9.79 52.96
CA ASP A 736 -13.50 -9.11 52.52
C ASP A 736 -13.61 -8.59 51.08
N ASP A 737 -14.12 -9.42 50.18
CA ASP A 737 -14.35 -9.07 48.78
C ASP A 737 -15.40 -7.94 48.64
N ALA A 738 -16.46 -7.95 49.45
CA ALA A 738 -17.49 -6.91 49.49
C ALA A 738 -16.97 -5.58 50.06
N LEU A 739 -16.08 -5.63 51.05
CA LEU A 739 -15.41 -4.45 51.60
C LEU A 739 -14.42 -3.85 50.58
N LEU A 740 -13.67 -4.69 49.86
CA LEU A 740 -12.79 -4.25 48.78
C LEU A 740 -13.57 -3.62 47.62
N SER A 741 -14.79 -4.13 47.36
CA SER A 741 -15.71 -3.60 46.35
C SER A 741 -16.53 -2.38 46.82
N ASN A 742 -16.28 -1.90 48.05
CA ASN A 742 -16.91 -0.72 48.64
C ASN A 742 -18.44 -0.82 48.76
N TYR A 743 -18.98 -2.03 48.99
CA TYR A 743 -20.41 -2.22 49.24
C TYR A 743 -20.79 -1.82 50.66
N HIS A 744 -21.83 -1.00 50.80
CA HIS A 744 -22.36 -0.59 52.11
C HIS A 744 -23.29 -1.64 52.74
N GLN A 745 -23.91 -2.48 51.92
CA GLN A 745 -24.90 -3.46 52.36
C GLN A 745 -24.86 -4.70 51.47
N VAL A 746 -24.87 -5.88 52.08
CA VAL A 746 -24.88 -7.18 51.39
C VAL A 746 -25.85 -8.16 52.05
N SER A 747 -26.36 -9.12 51.28
CA SER A 747 -27.33 -10.12 51.76
C SER A 747 -26.72 -11.52 51.76
N ILE A 748 -26.81 -12.22 52.90
CA ILE A 748 -26.35 -13.62 53.04
C ILE A 748 -27.56 -14.54 53.20
N ILE A 749 -27.76 -15.42 52.24
CA ILE A 749 -28.88 -16.37 52.16
C ILE A 749 -28.42 -17.71 52.74
N HIS A 750 -28.91 -18.05 53.94
CA HIS A 750 -28.59 -19.33 54.61
C HIS A 750 -29.80 -20.29 54.70
N GLY A 751 -30.99 -19.84 54.29
CA GLY A 751 -32.22 -20.63 54.31
C GLY A 751 -32.86 -20.76 55.71
N LYS A 752 -34.08 -21.31 55.76
CA LYS A 752 -34.92 -21.44 56.97
C LYS A 752 -34.83 -22.81 57.68
N GLY A 753 -33.84 -23.63 57.36
CA GLY A 753 -33.72 -25.03 57.82
C GLY A 753 -33.50 -25.20 59.33
N THR A 754 -32.56 -26.06 59.74
CA THR A 754 -32.28 -26.35 61.17
C THR A 754 -31.73 -25.16 61.97
N GLY A 755 -31.43 -24.03 61.31
CA GLY A 755 -30.96 -22.80 61.95
C GLY A 755 -29.47 -22.78 62.31
N ALA A 756 -28.73 -23.85 62.05
CA ALA A 756 -27.30 -23.95 62.34
C ALA A 756 -26.45 -22.96 61.54
N LEU A 757 -26.65 -22.86 60.22
CA LEU A 757 -25.95 -21.89 59.37
C LEU A 757 -26.30 -20.44 59.75
N ARG A 758 -27.57 -20.18 60.09
CA ARG A 758 -28.01 -18.86 60.58
C ARG A 758 -27.24 -18.44 61.83
N GLN A 759 -27.17 -19.33 62.83
CA GLN A 759 -26.49 -19.05 64.09
C GLN A 759 -24.97 -18.88 63.87
N GLY A 760 -24.36 -19.71 63.02
CA GLY A 760 -22.94 -19.60 62.67
C GLY A 760 -22.60 -18.28 62.01
N VAL A 761 -23.33 -17.90 60.96
CA VAL A 761 -23.11 -16.65 60.23
C VAL A 761 -23.33 -15.44 61.14
N GLN A 762 -24.40 -15.42 61.95
CA GLN A 762 -24.62 -14.31 62.88
C GLN A 762 -23.56 -14.21 63.98
N GLN A 763 -23.08 -15.34 64.50
CA GLN A 763 -22.00 -15.35 65.50
C GLN A 763 -20.69 -14.84 64.90
N TYR A 764 -20.39 -15.21 63.65
CA TYR A 764 -19.24 -14.68 62.92
C TYR A 764 -19.35 -13.16 62.70
N LEU A 765 -20.49 -12.70 62.15
CA LEU A 765 -20.74 -11.28 61.88
C LEU A 765 -20.70 -10.41 63.14
N LYS A 766 -21.18 -10.93 64.27
CA LYS A 766 -21.16 -10.22 65.57
C LYS A 766 -19.73 -9.92 66.05
N ASN A 767 -18.77 -10.78 65.71
CA ASN A 767 -17.38 -10.65 66.12
C ASN A 767 -16.50 -9.95 65.08
N HIS A 768 -17.04 -9.63 63.91
CA HIS A 768 -16.27 -9.04 62.81
C HIS A 768 -16.13 -7.52 62.98
N SER A 769 -14.90 -7.02 63.11
CA SER A 769 -14.61 -5.61 63.44
C SER A 769 -15.10 -4.60 62.39
N ARG A 770 -15.27 -5.05 61.14
CA ARG A 770 -15.68 -4.23 59.97
C ARG A 770 -17.17 -4.32 59.63
N VAL A 771 -17.95 -5.07 60.39
CA VAL A 771 -19.41 -5.07 60.29
C VAL A 771 -19.98 -3.99 61.22
N LYS A 772 -20.84 -3.13 60.69
CA LYS A 772 -21.50 -2.04 61.44
C LYS A 772 -22.73 -2.54 62.17
N GLY A 773 -23.47 -3.45 61.55
CA GLY A 773 -24.64 -4.10 62.11
C GLY A 773 -25.16 -5.20 61.19
N TYR A 774 -26.02 -6.06 61.72
CA TYR A 774 -26.74 -7.05 60.91
C TYR A 774 -28.19 -7.15 61.37
N ARG A 775 -29.10 -7.40 60.43
CA ARG A 775 -30.53 -7.63 60.69
C ARG A 775 -31.04 -8.80 59.87
N PHE A 776 -32.19 -9.34 60.23
CA PHE A 776 -32.91 -10.24 59.34
C PHE A 776 -33.42 -9.49 58.11
N GLY A 777 -33.55 -10.20 56.99
CA GLY A 777 -34.23 -9.68 55.81
C GLY A 777 -35.70 -9.37 56.11
N GLU A 778 -36.24 -8.34 55.48
CA GLU A 778 -37.68 -8.05 55.49
C GLU A 778 -38.48 -9.13 54.74
N ALA A 779 -39.81 -9.07 54.81
CA ALA A 779 -40.68 -10.04 54.13
C ALA A 779 -40.45 -10.08 52.60
N SER A 780 -40.06 -8.95 52.00
CA SER A 780 -39.65 -8.80 50.59
C SER A 780 -38.24 -9.32 50.29
N GLU A 781 -37.38 -9.46 51.30
CA GLU A 781 -35.95 -9.82 51.18
C GLU A 781 -35.67 -11.29 51.59
N GLY A 782 -36.72 -12.11 51.76
CA GLY A 782 -36.58 -13.53 52.14
C GLY A 782 -36.74 -13.83 53.63
N GLY A 783 -37.07 -12.82 54.46
CA GLY A 783 -37.39 -12.96 55.87
C GLY A 783 -36.24 -13.56 56.70
N HIS A 784 -36.57 -14.41 57.68
CA HIS A 784 -35.58 -15.07 58.56
C HIS A 784 -34.62 -16.05 57.86
N GLY A 785 -34.74 -16.28 56.55
CA GLY A 785 -33.82 -17.10 55.77
C GLY A 785 -32.62 -16.32 55.21
N VAL A 786 -32.61 -15.01 55.39
CA VAL A 786 -31.59 -14.08 54.88
C VAL A 786 -31.13 -13.18 56.03
N THR A 787 -29.82 -12.97 56.12
CA THR A 787 -29.22 -11.98 57.02
C THR A 787 -28.63 -10.86 56.18
N VAL A 788 -29.10 -9.64 56.42
CA VAL A 788 -28.64 -8.42 55.75
C VAL A 788 -27.58 -7.77 56.63
N VAL A 789 -26.41 -7.52 56.05
CA VAL A 789 -25.22 -7.02 56.74
C VAL A 789 -24.90 -5.61 56.27
N GLU A 790 -24.75 -4.69 57.22
CA GLU A 790 -24.28 -3.32 56.96
C GLU A 790 -22.77 -3.26 57.27
N LEU A 791 -21.98 -2.90 56.26
CA LEU A 791 -20.51 -2.81 56.35
C LEU A 791 -20.09 -1.38 56.73
N LYS A 792 -18.95 -1.24 57.40
CA LYS A 792 -18.45 0.06 57.93
C LYS A 792 -17.86 0.97 56.87
#